data_AF-A0A3C0S2N6-F1
#
_entry.id   AF-A0A3C0S2N6-F1
#
_cell.length_a   1.000
_cell.length_b   1.000
_cell.length_c   1.000
_cell.angle_alpha   90.00
_cell.angle_beta   90.00
_cell.angle_gamma   90.00
#
_symmetry.space_group_name_H-M   'P 1'
#
loop_
_entity.id
_entity.type
_entity.pdbx_description
1 polymer ?
#
loop_
_entity_poly.entity_id
_entity_poly.type
_entity_poly.pdbx_seq_one_letter_code
_entity_poly.pdbx_strand_id
1 'polypeptide(L)'
;MYIIFDTETTGLPKRWDAPITDTDNWPRCIQLAWQIHDEMGNLVEHHDFLIKPDGFDIPYDSEKIHGISTALAEEQGLPLQEVLEKFNVALNKAKFVVGQNIGFDLNIMGCEFYRYGVTSNMANMPVLDTCTEVTAELLKIPGGRGGRFKLPNLTELHSYLFGVPFAEAHNATADVEATTRCFLELVRREVFTAEELQVDTGYFVDFKTNNPGPIPTVGLKHINLKAASDEIRKRSQPDEVKVVVDADALAALKDAKFAHLHNHSQFSILQSTMSYDKLVSAAVKDNMPAVALTDHGNMMGAFEFVSRVISHNKEVEAQNAEAVENGEEPTGQLLKPIVGCEFFVCENHKDKSRKDNGYQIVLLAKNKRGYHNLAKLASFAYTAGFYYVPRIDKDLILQYKEDVIALSGNLQGEVPNKILNIGESQAEEALLWWKEQFGDDFYLELMRHGQEDEDRVNQTLLKFSRKYQVKVVATNNTYYEKKGDAHAHDILLCVKDGEKLSTPKGRGRGFRFGLPNQEYYFKSSDEMKALFKDLPEAILNIQEIVDKVEIFKLNRDVLLPKFDIPEEFQVEADLEDGGKRGENKYLAHLCYVGAEKRYEEITDDIRERLDFELATIEKTGYPGYFLIVQDFIAAARDMGVSVGPGRGSAAGSAVAYCLGITNIDPIKYDLLFERFLNPDRVSMPDIDIDFDDEGRGRVMQYVINKYGASQVAQIITYGTMAAKSSIKDTARVLDLPLGDANEIAKLIPNLKLSKIFTLDDAGLKEKLRTEEIEAVNRLKSIADGAGLEAETIRQARVL
;
A
#
# COMPACT_ATOMS: atom_id res chain seq x y z
N MET A 1 12.84 -34.10 37.90
CA MET A 1 11.45 -33.81 37.51
C MET A 1 11.41 -32.68 36.51
N TYR A 2 10.58 -32.82 35.49
CA TYR A 2 10.43 -31.90 34.36
C TYR A 2 9.06 -31.24 34.44
N ILE A 3 8.98 -29.92 34.24
CA ILE A 3 7.71 -29.24 33.95
C ILE A 3 7.71 -28.82 32.49
N ILE A 4 6.73 -29.30 31.75
CA ILE A 4 6.48 -28.93 30.36
C ILE A 4 5.26 -28.02 30.38
N PHE A 5 5.35 -26.83 29.81
CA PHE A 5 4.21 -25.92 29.75
C PHE A 5 4.18 -25.16 28.43
N ASP A 6 3.00 -24.66 28.10
CA ASP A 6 2.73 -23.88 26.90
C ASP A 6 1.66 -22.84 27.21
N THR A 7 1.68 -21.72 26.49
CA THR A 7 0.73 -20.62 26.67
C THR A 7 0.05 -20.24 25.37
N GLU A 8 -1.27 -20.09 25.42
CA GLU A 8 -1.98 -19.32 24.40
C GLU A 8 -2.04 -17.86 24.83
N THR A 9 -1.95 -16.95 23.86
CA THR A 9 -1.86 -15.51 24.12
C THR A 9 -2.78 -14.68 23.24
N THR A 10 -2.99 -13.43 23.61
CA THR A 10 -3.76 -12.48 22.79
C THR A 10 -3.10 -12.08 21.47
N GLY A 11 -1.87 -12.52 21.18
CA GLY A 11 -1.21 -12.21 19.91
C GLY A 11 0.30 -12.37 19.96
N LEU A 12 1.02 -11.56 19.19
CA LEU A 12 2.49 -11.54 19.17
C LEU A 12 3.03 -10.25 19.79
N PRO A 13 4.26 -10.26 20.34
CA PRO A 13 4.82 -9.06 20.94
C PRO A 13 5.16 -8.05 19.84
N LYS A 14 5.02 -6.76 20.15
CA LYS A 14 5.43 -5.69 19.22
C LYS A 14 6.92 -5.78 18.90
N ARG A 15 7.71 -6.15 19.91
CA ARG A 15 9.16 -6.37 19.84
C ARG A 15 9.56 -7.61 20.62
N TRP A 16 10.31 -8.48 19.96
CA TRP A 16 10.80 -9.73 20.56
C TRP A 16 11.98 -9.53 21.52
N ASP A 17 12.65 -8.38 21.45
CA ASP A 17 13.81 -8.02 22.27
C ASP A 17 13.47 -7.11 23.47
N ALA A 18 12.18 -6.80 23.69
CA ALA A 18 11.77 -5.98 24.82
C ALA A 18 11.93 -6.72 26.15
N PRO A 19 12.33 -6.04 27.23
CA PRO A 19 12.42 -6.66 28.56
C PRO A 19 11.02 -7.04 29.07
N ILE A 20 10.94 -8.03 29.97
CA ILE A 20 9.67 -8.46 30.60
C ILE A 20 8.98 -7.37 31.42
N THR A 21 9.71 -6.30 31.77
CA THR A 21 9.16 -5.14 32.47
C THR A 21 8.40 -4.19 31.54
N ASP A 22 8.60 -4.31 30.22
CA ASP A 22 7.84 -3.58 29.20
C ASP A 22 6.54 -4.32 28.91
N THR A 23 5.63 -4.31 29.88
CA THR A 23 4.43 -5.13 29.88
C THR A 23 3.47 -4.78 28.75
N ASP A 24 3.54 -3.58 28.17
CA ASP A 24 2.65 -3.17 27.07
C ASP A 24 3.13 -3.70 25.71
N ASN A 25 4.38 -4.15 25.63
CA ASN A 25 4.94 -4.78 24.45
C ASN A 25 4.46 -6.23 24.26
N TRP A 26 4.35 -6.95 25.38
CA TRP A 26 4.07 -8.38 25.41
C TRP A 26 2.56 -8.67 25.47
N PRO A 27 2.06 -9.69 24.77
CA PRO A 27 0.65 -10.05 24.80
C PRO A 27 0.24 -10.61 26.18
N ARG A 28 -1.07 -10.84 26.37
CA ARG A 28 -1.63 -11.39 27.60
C ARG A 28 -1.78 -12.90 27.51
N CYS A 29 -1.49 -13.61 28.59
CA CYS A 29 -1.75 -15.06 28.70
C CYS A 29 -3.26 -15.31 28.81
N ILE A 30 -3.80 -16.20 27.97
CA ILE A 30 -5.23 -16.55 27.92
C ILE A 30 -5.51 -18.02 28.18
N GLN A 31 -4.51 -18.87 28.03
CA GLN A 31 -4.52 -20.26 28.50
C GLN A 31 -3.13 -20.62 28.99
N LEU A 32 -3.06 -21.35 30.09
CA LEU A 32 -1.82 -21.95 30.59
C LEU A 32 -2.07 -23.42 30.88
N ALA A 33 -1.34 -24.28 30.18
CA ALA A 33 -1.34 -25.71 30.42
C ALA A 33 0.05 -26.19 30.82
N TRP A 34 0.13 -27.19 31.69
CA TRP A 34 1.39 -27.83 32.03
C TRP A 34 1.25 -29.29 32.44
N GLN A 35 2.34 -30.02 32.27
CA GLN A 35 2.53 -31.38 32.76
C GLN A 35 3.81 -31.45 33.60
N ILE A 36 3.75 -32.18 34.71
CA ILE A 36 4.92 -32.52 35.50
C ILE A 36 5.22 -34.01 35.30
N HIS A 37 6.46 -34.30 34.95
CA HIS A 37 6.95 -35.66 34.78
C HIS A 37 8.08 -35.96 35.76
N ASP A 38 8.13 -37.21 36.21
CA ASP A 38 9.28 -37.72 36.96
C ASP A 38 10.50 -37.90 36.04
N GLU A 39 11.62 -38.36 36.61
CA GLU A 39 12.86 -38.54 35.86
C GLU A 39 12.77 -39.62 34.77
N MET A 40 11.84 -40.58 34.89
CA MET A 40 11.65 -41.65 33.91
C MET A 40 10.60 -41.31 32.85
N GLY A 41 10.02 -40.11 32.90
CA GLY A 41 9.01 -39.63 31.96
C GLY A 41 7.57 -39.99 32.35
N ASN A 42 7.31 -40.52 33.55
CA ASN A 42 5.95 -40.80 33.99
C ASN A 42 5.23 -39.51 34.37
N LEU A 43 3.96 -39.36 33.95
CA LEU A 43 3.13 -38.22 34.32
C LEU A 43 2.82 -38.25 35.82
N VAL A 44 3.16 -37.17 36.52
CA VAL A 44 2.85 -36.95 37.95
C VAL A 44 1.57 -36.13 38.11
N GLU A 45 1.46 -35.02 37.40
CA GLU A 45 0.27 -34.18 37.39
C GLU A 45 0.16 -33.40 36.07
N HIS A 46 -1.06 -33.04 35.69
CA HIS A 46 -1.34 -32.14 34.57
C HIS A 46 -2.43 -31.15 34.95
N HIS A 47 -2.34 -29.95 34.40
CA HIS A 47 -3.32 -28.89 34.57
C HIS A 47 -3.50 -28.10 33.27
N ASP A 48 -4.71 -27.56 33.09
CA ASP A 48 -5.11 -26.71 31.98
C ASP A 48 -6.07 -25.66 32.54
N PHE A 49 -5.72 -24.39 32.38
CA PHE A 49 -6.54 -23.28 32.85
C PHE A 49 -6.71 -22.24 31.75
N LEU A 50 -7.98 -21.95 31.41
CA LEU A 50 -8.34 -20.73 30.72
C LEU A 50 -8.20 -19.55 31.69
N ILE A 51 -7.68 -18.44 31.20
CA ILE A 51 -7.48 -17.22 31.97
C ILE A 51 -8.62 -16.26 31.69
N LYS A 52 -9.27 -15.79 32.74
CA LYS A 52 -10.29 -14.75 32.64
C LYS A 52 -9.66 -13.41 32.25
N PRO A 53 -10.11 -12.75 31.18
CA PRO A 53 -9.58 -11.45 30.78
C PRO A 53 -9.79 -10.39 31.87
N ASP A 54 -8.78 -9.55 32.08
CA ASP A 54 -8.74 -8.50 33.09
C ASP A 54 -8.23 -7.19 32.46
N GLY A 55 -9.18 -6.37 32.01
CA GLY A 55 -8.92 -5.11 31.31
C GLY A 55 -8.42 -5.29 29.87
N PHE A 56 -8.68 -6.43 29.23
CA PHE A 56 -8.35 -6.69 27.83
C PHE A 56 -9.36 -7.63 27.18
N ASP A 57 -9.37 -7.66 25.84
CA ASP A 57 -10.15 -8.59 25.02
C ASP A 57 -9.22 -9.55 24.29
N ILE A 58 -9.72 -10.72 23.90
CA ILE A 58 -9.01 -11.66 23.05
C ILE A 58 -9.26 -11.28 21.58
N PRO A 59 -8.24 -10.88 20.80
CA PRO A 59 -8.42 -10.45 19.42
C PRO A 59 -8.86 -11.59 18.51
N TYR A 60 -9.67 -11.26 17.50
CA TYR A 60 -10.25 -12.25 16.58
C TYR A 60 -9.18 -13.03 15.80
N ASP A 61 -8.09 -12.40 15.38
CA ASP A 61 -7.02 -13.10 14.66
C ASP A 61 -6.34 -14.16 15.55
N SER A 62 -6.27 -13.92 16.86
CA SER A 62 -5.78 -14.88 17.84
C SER A 62 -6.82 -15.97 18.10
N GLU A 63 -8.09 -15.62 18.31
CA GLU A 63 -9.21 -16.57 18.43
C GLU A 63 -9.28 -17.53 17.24
N LYS A 64 -8.99 -17.06 16.02
CA LYS A 64 -8.98 -17.91 14.81
C LYS A 64 -7.91 -19.00 14.85
N ILE A 65 -6.81 -18.75 15.56
CA ILE A 65 -5.69 -19.67 15.74
C ILE A 65 -6.02 -20.69 16.83
N HIS A 66 -6.28 -20.22 18.06
CA HIS A 66 -6.41 -21.11 19.24
C HIS A 66 -7.86 -21.43 19.65
N GLY A 67 -8.85 -20.74 19.09
CA GLY A 67 -10.28 -21.01 19.31
C GLY A 67 -10.87 -20.44 20.60
N ILE A 68 -10.14 -19.64 21.38
CA ILE A 68 -10.61 -19.07 22.66
C ILE A 68 -11.19 -17.68 22.41
N SER A 69 -12.49 -17.52 22.57
CA SER A 69 -13.16 -16.21 22.51
C SER A 69 -13.09 -15.50 23.86
N THR A 70 -13.17 -14.17 23.86
CA THR A 70 -13.33 -13.38 25.11
C THR A 70 -14.49 -13.91 25.95
N ALA A 71 -15.63 -14.21 25.34
CA ALA A 71 -16.81 -14.73 26.03
C ALA A 71 -16.57 -16.11 26.68
N LEU A 72 -15.85 -17.01 26.00
CA LEU A 72 -15.46 -18.31 26.57
C LEU A 72 -14.54 -18.12 27.78
N ALA A 73 -13.54 -17.26 27.64
CA ALA A 73 -12.58 -16.97 28.71
C ALA A 73 -13.24 -16.25 29.91
N GLU A 74 -14.26 -15.42 29.69
CA GLU A 74 -15.03 -14.78 30.76
C GLU A 74 -15.91 -15.77 31.56
N GLU A 75 -16.51 -16.75 30.86
CA GLU A 75 -17.43 -17.73 31.45
C GLU A 75 -16.69 -18.88 32.14
N GLN A 76 -15.60 -19.38 31.54
CA GLN A 76 -14.90 -20.59 31.99
C GLN A 76 -13.50 -20.31 32.56
N GLY A 77 -12.97 -19.10 32.39
CA GLY A 77 -11.64 -18.76 32.84
C GLY A 77 -11.54 -18.47 34.34
N LEU A 78 -10.36 -18.71 34.90
CA LEU A 78 -9.99 -18.36 36.27
C LEU A 78 -9.23 -17.03 36.32
N PRO A 79 -9.28 -16.28 37.44
CA PRO A 79 -8.43 -15.12 37.63
C PRO A 79 -6.95 -15.48 37.47
N LEU A 80 -6.22 -14.72 36.65
CA LEU A 80 -4.82 -15.01 36.33
C LEU A 80 -3.94 -15.14 37.57
N GLN A 81 -4.12 -14.28 38.57
CA GLN A 81 -3.38 -14.35 39.83
C GLN A 81 -3.50 -15.71 40.52
N GLU A 82 -4.69 -16.33 40.53
CA GLU A 82 -4.89 -17.66 41.10
C GLU A 82 -4.13 -18.73 40.31
N VAL A 83 -4.11 -18.61 38.99
CA VAL A 83 -3.40 -19.54 38.10
C VAL A 83 -1.88 -19.40 38.26
N LEU A 84 -1.36 -18.17 38.40
CA LEU A 84 0.06 -17.90 38.68
C LEU A 84 0.52 -18.55 39.99
N GLU A 85 -0.30 -18.50 41.04
CA GLU A 85 -0.01 -19.16 42.32
C GLU A 85 0.06 -20.69 42.16
N LYS A 86 -0.90 -21.30 41.46
CA LYS A 86 -0.89 -22.75 41.18
C LYS A 86 0.32 -23.15 40.34
N PHE A 87 0.66 -22.34 39.33
CA PHE A 87 1.82 -22.60 38.47
C PHE A 87 3.13 -22.48 39.26
N ASN A 88 3.26 -21.52 40.18
CA ASN A 88 4.41 -21.45 41.08
C ASN A 88 4.55 -22.69 41.98
N VAL A 89 3.44 -23.24 42.48
CA VAL A 89 3.48 -24.51 43.23
C VAL A 89 3.98 -25.66 42.35
N ALA A 90 3.56 -25.71 41.07
CA ALA A 90 4.03 -26.69 40.11
C ALA A 90 5.53 -26.52 39.77
N LEU A 91 5.97 -25.28 39.51
CA LEU A 91 7.38 -24.95 39.25
C LEU A 91 8.30 -25.41 40.39
N ASN A 92 7.88 -25.25 41.64
CA ASN A 92 8.65 -25.68 42.81
C ASN A 92 8.82 -27.20 42.95
N LYS A 93 8.01 -28.01 42.24
CA LYS A 93 8.17 -29.48 42.19
C LYS A 93 9.15 -29.92 41.10
N ALA A 94 9.44 -29.05 40.12
CA ALA A 94 10.26 -29.37 38.97
C ALA A 94 11.69 -28.83 39.12
N LYS A 95 12.62 -29.48 38.43
CA LYS A 95 14.02 -29.06 38.34
C LYS A 95 14.28 -28.31 37.03
N PHE A 96 13.64 -28.74 35.94
CA PHE A 96 13.81 -28.21 34.60
C PHE A 96 12.50 -27.71 34.05
N VAL A 97 12.56 -26.60 33.33
CA VAL A 97 11.49 -26.10 32.48
C VAL A 97 11.74 -26.58 31.06
N VAL A 98 10.72 -27.14 30.42
CA VAL A 98 10.84 -27.77 29.10
C VAL A 98 9.75 -27.24 28.18
N GLY A 99 10.08 -26.97 26.91
CA GLY A 99 9.09 -26.58 25.92
C GLY A 99 9.61 -26.58 24.50
N GLN A 100 8.76 -26.19 23.55
CA GLN A 100 9.10 -26.01 22.14
C GLN A 100 9.20 -24.52 21.84
N ASN A 101 10.40 -24.00 21.57
CA ASN A 101 10.64 -22.57 21.40
C ASN A 101 10.19 -21.75 22.64
N ILE A 102 10.48 -22.29 23.82
CA ILE A 102 9.92 -21.88 25.12
C ILE A 102 10.32 -20.48 25.57
N GLY A 103 11.30 -19.87 24.91
CA GLY A 103 11.69 -18.48 25.17
C GLY A 103 10.52 -17.50 25.03
N PHE A 104 9.53 -17.79 24.18
CA PHE A 104 8.32 -16.99 24.09
C PHE A 104 7.48 -17.10 25.36
N ASP A 105 7.10 -18.32 25.74
CA ASP A 105 6.25 -18.62 26.90
C ASP A 105 6.87 -18.15 28.22
N LEU A 106 8.19 -18.28 28.37
CA LEU A 106 8.93 -17.76 29.52
C LEU A 106 8.79 -16.24 29.66
N ASN A 107 8.85 -15.51 28.54
CA ASN A 107 8.68 -14.06 28.56
C ASN A 107 7.24 -13.68 28.86
N ILE A 108 6.26 -14.39 28.30
CA ILE A 108 4.83 -14.18 28.61
C ILE A 108 4.57 -14.35 30.10
N MET A 109 4.93 -15.51 30.65
CA MET A 109 4.71 -15.79 32.06
C MET A 109 5.55 -14.87 32.95
N GLY A 110 6.78 -14.52 32.54
CA GLY A 110 7.60 -13.52 33.22
C GLY A 110 6.93 -12.14 33.29
N CYS A 111 6.30 -11.72 32.20
CA CYS A 111 5.51 -10.48 32.16
C CYS A 111 4.29 -10.58 33.07
N GLU A 112 3.55 -11.69 33.07
CA GLU A 112 2.37 -11.84 33.93
C GLU A 112 2.74 -11.87 35.42
N PHE A 113 3.82 -12.56 35.79
CA PHE A 113 4.36 -12.49 37.14
C PHE A 113 4.73 -11.06 37.54
N TYR A 114 5.38 -10.31 36.65
CA TYR A 114 5.73 -8.91 36.89
C TYR A 114 4.48 -8.01 37.02
N ARG A 115 3.49 -8.15 36.12
CA ARG A 115 2.24 -7.38 36.12
C ARG A 115 1.46 -7.53 37.43
N TYR A 116 1.38 -8.75 37.97
CA TYR A 116 0.63 -9.05 39.20
C TYR A 116 1.50 -8.99 40.47
N GLY A 117 2.78 -8.64 40.36
CA GLY A 117 3.70 -8.56 41.51
C GLY A 117 3.93 -9.91 42.19
N VAL A 118 3.77 -11.01 41.46
CA VAL A 118 3.93 -12.38 41.99
C VAL A 118 5.39 -12.82 41.80
N THR A 119 6.08 -13.13 42.89
CA THR A 119 7.47 -13.61 42.82
C THR A 119 7.50 -15.05 42.32
N SER A 120 8.41 -15.36 41.38
CA SER A 120 8.60 -16.71 40.84
C SER A 120 10.08 -17.04 40.69
N ASN A 121 10.43 -18.33 40.85
CA ASN A 121 11.78 -18.83 40.58
C ASN A 121 11.99 -19.24 39.11
N MET A 122 10.96 -19.14 38.26
CA MET A 122 10.99 -19.61 36.87
C MET A 122 12.21 -19.11 36.08
N ALA A 123 12.56 -17.83 36.24
CA ALA A 123 13.67 -17.20 35.52
C ALA A 123 15.07 -17.81 35.85
N ASN A 124 15.20 -18.51 36.98
CA ASN A 124 16.45 -19.16 37.39
C ASN A 124 16.47 -20.66 37.10
N MET A 125 15.36 -21.22 36.61
CA MET A 125 15.27 -22.66 36.33
C MET A 125 16.04 -22.99 35.05
N PRO A 126 16.81 -24.09 35.01
CA PRO A 126 17.40 -24.59 33.78
C PRO A 126 16.34 -24.93 32.73
N VAL A 127 16.57 -24.51 31.49
CA VAL A 127 15.64 -24.67 30.36
C VAL A 127 16.14 -25.77 29.41
N LEU A 128 15.23 -26.66 29.00
CA LEU A 128 15.46 -27.67 27.96
C LEU A 128 14.48 -27.41 26.82
N ASP A 129 14.98 -26.97 25.66
CA ASP A 129 14.15 -26.64 24.50
C ASP A 129 14.23 -27.77 23.45
N THR A 130 13.09 -28.12 22.85
CA THR A 130 13.00 -29.08 21.73
C THR A 130 13.13 -28.41 20.36
N CYS A 131 13.18 -27.08 20.29
CA CYS A 131 13.40 -26.27 19.10
C CYS A 131 14.84 -25.70 19.08
N THR A 132 15.81 -26.53 18.67
CA THR A 132 17.24 -26.15 18.68
C THR A 132 17.91 -26.39 17.33
N GLU A 133 19.11 -25.83 17.14
CA GLU A 133 19.96 -26.11 15.98
C GLU A 133 20.27 -27.63 15.85
N VAL A 134 20.33 -28.36 16.96
CA VAL A 134 20.50 -29.83 16.95
C VAL A 134 19.29 -30.50 16.28
N THR A 135 18.08 -30.08 16.65
CA THR A 135 16.86 -30.60 16.00
C THR A 135 16.70 -30.12 14.56
N ALA A 136 17.20 -28.92 14.21
CA ALA A 136 17.22 -28.45 12.83
C ALA A 136 18.17 -29.30 11.96
N GLU A 137 19.35 -29.67 12.48
CA GLU A 137 20.28 -30.57 11.81
C GLU A 137 19.75 -32.01 11.71
N LEU A 138 18.95 -32.43 12.69
CA LEU A 138 18.28 -33.74 12.68
C LEU A 138 17.24 -33.84 11.54
N LEU A 139 16.46 -32.78 11.34
CA LEU A 139 15.36 -32.74 10.38
C LEU A 139 15.77 -32.25 8.97
N LYS A 140 16.85 -31.46 8.88
CA LYS A 140 17.41 -30.91 7.62
C LYS A 140 16.39 -30.18 6.74
N ILE A 141 15.45 -29.48 7.36
CA ILE A 141 14.44 -28.72 6.62
C ILE A 141 15.11 -27.53 5.92
N PRO A 142 14.97 -27.38 4.60
CA PRO A 142 15.69 -26.34 3.87
C PRO A 142 15.28 -24.92 4.27
N GLY A 143 16.27 -24.03 4.25
CA GLY A 143 16.05 -22.59 4.19
C GLY A 143 16.05 -21.83 5.53
N GLY A 144 16.76 -22.31 6.54
CA GLY A 144 17.10 -21.48 7.70
C GLY A 144 17.81 -20.17 7.32
N ARG A 145 17.78 -19.21 8.24
CA ARG A 145 18.47 -17.93 8.06
C ARG A 145 19.98 -18.15 7.95
N GLY A 146 20.64 -17.37 7.09
CA GLY A 146 22.10 -17.44 6.93
C GLY A 146 22.61 -18.75 6.30
N GLY A 147 21.76 -19.46 5.54
CA GLY A 147 22.13 -20.72 4.88
C GLY A 147 22.06 -21.97 5.76
N ARG A 148 21.51 -21.86 6.99
CA ARG A 148 21.29 -22.99 7.91
C ARG A 148 20.03 -23.78 7.56
N PHE A 149 19.76 -24.86 8.29
CA PHE A 149 18.46 -25.53 8.27
C PHE A 149 17.40 -24.73 9.05
N LYS A 150 16.13 -24.88 8.67
CA LYS A 150 15.00 -24.26 9.36
C LYS A 150 14.81 -24.96 10.70
N LEU A 151 14.64 -24.17 11.77
CA LEU A 151 14.18 -24.71 13.06
C LEU A 151 12.78 -25.35 12.87
N PRO A 152 12.58 -26.59 13.34
CA PRO A 152 11.31 -27.28 13.14
C PRO A 152 10.23 -26.70 14.04
N ASN A 153 9.00 -26.57 13.52
CA ASN A 153 7.85 -26.38 14.39
C ASN A 153 7.47 -27.70 15.08
N LEU A 154 6.57 -27.65 16.06
CA LEU A 154 6.18 -28.82 16.85
C LEU A 154 5.61 -29.94 15.97
N THR A 155 4.77 -29.60 14.99
CA THR A 155 4.16 -30.57 14.07
C THR A 155 5.21 -31.28 13.20
N GLU A 156 6.20 -30.53 12.71
CA GLU A 156 7.33 -31.05 11.91
C GLU A 156 8.19 -32.00 12.75
N LEU A 157 8.53 -31.61 13.99
CA LEU A 157 9.29 -32.44 14.92
C LEU A 157 8.53 -33.72 15.29
N HIS A 158 7.25 -33.60 15.64
CA HIS A 158 6.39 -34.74 15.97
C HIS A 158 6.27 -35.70 14.78
N SER A 159 6.06 -35.16 13.57
CA SER A 159 5.98 -35.97 12.34
C SER A 159 7.29 -36.73 12.08
N TYR A 160 8.43 -36.09 12.30
CA TYR A 160 9.73 -36.73 12.15
C TYR A 160 9.95 -37.87 13.17
N LEU A 161 9.58 -37.64 14.43
CA LEU A 161 9.82 -38.60 15.51
C LEU A 161 8.86 -39.80 15.45
N PHE A 162 7.60 -39.58 15.09
CA PHE A 162 6.53 -40.59 15.21
C PHE A 162 5.86 -41.00 13.89
N GLY A 163 6.24 -40.38 12.76
CA GLY A 163 5.69 -40.69 11.43
C GLY A 163 4.28 -40.15 11.18
N VAL A 164 3.73 -39.36 12.11
CA VAL A 164 2.39 -38.76 12.00
C VAL A 164 2.41 -37.30 12.51
N PRO A 165 1.73 -36.36 11.84
CA PRO A 165 1.45 -35.06 12.42
C PRO A 165 0.43 -35.20 13.57
N PHE A 166 0.36 -34.22 14.47
CA PHE A 166 -0.70 -34.15 15.48
C PHE A 166 -1.80 -33.15 15.04
N ALA A 167 -3.04 -33.42 15.45
CA ALA A 167 -4.24 -32.85 14.83
C ALA A 167 -4.75 -31.54 15.47
N GLU A 168 -4.23 -31.15 16.63
CA GLU A 168 -4.74 -30.05 17.47
C GLU A 168 -3.63 -29.07 17.88
N ALA A 169 -2.81 -28.63 16.92
CA ALA A 169 -1.85 -27.55 17.17
C ALA A 169 -2.56 -26.24 17.54
N HIS A 170 -1.97 -25.44 18.42
CA HIS A 170 -2.53 -24.20 18.97
C HIS A 170 -3.66 -24.43 19.98
N ASN A 171 -3.44 -25.42 20.83
CA ASN A 171 -4.18 -25.63 22.05
C ASN A 171 -3.13 -26.00 23.09
N ALA A 172 -2.92 -25.14 24.09
CA ALA A 172 -1.83 -25.32 25.05
C ALA A 172 -1.76 -26.75 25.64
N THR A 173 -2.90 -27.40 25.89
CA THR A 173 -2.92 -28.77 26.43
C THR A 173 -2.43 -29.81 25.42
N ALA A 174 -2.81 -29.67 24.14
CA ALA A 174 -2.35 -30.55 23.07
C ALA A 174 -0.88 -30.29 22.73
N ASP A 175 -0.46 -29.03 22.73
CA ASP A 175 0.92 -28.62 22.49
C ASP A 175 1.85 -29.06 23.62
N VAL A 176 1.42 -28.99 24.89
CA VAL A 176 2.15 -29.58 26.02
C VAL A 176 2.28 -31.09 25.86
N GLU A 177 1.20 -31.81 25.52
CA GLU A 177 1.30 -33.27 25.33
C GLU A 177 2.24 -33.65 24.18
N ALA A 178 2.14 -32.98 23.04
CA ALA A 178 3.02 -33.21 21.90
C ALA A 178 4.48 -32.84 22.21
N THR A 179 4.70 -31.75 22.94
CA THR A 179 6.04 -31.29 23.36
C THR A 179 6.66 -32.24 24.36
N THR A 180 5.92 -32.66 25.40
CA THR A 180 6.33 -33.70 26.36
C THR A 180 6.77 -34.95 25.61
N ARG A 181 5.95 -35.41 24.66
CA ARG A 181 6.23 -36.62 23.90
C ARG A 181 7.48 -36.48 23.04
N CYS A 182 7.66 -35.36 22.35
CA CYS A 182 8.86 -35.07 21.56
C CYS A 182 10.10 -35.01 22.45
N PHE A 183 10.04 -34.29 23.58
CA PHE A 183 11.13 -34.18 24.53
C PHE A 183 11.61 -35.54 25.05
N LEU A 184 10.69 -36.35 25.58
CA LEU A 184 11.03 -37.67 26.12
C LEU A 184 11.57 -38.62 25.05
N GLU A 185 11.10 -38.50 23.80
CA GLU A 185 11.61 -39.28 22.68
C GLU A 185 13.02 -38.81 22.25
N LEU A 186 13.31 -37.51 22.31
CA LEU A 186 14.65 -36.97 22.11
C LEU A 186 15.61 -37.42 23.22
N VAL A 187 15.16 -37.50 24.47
CA VAL A 187 15.92 -38.10 25.58
C VAL A 187 16.18 -39.59 25.30
N ARG A 188 15.16 -40.35 24.89
CA ARG A 188 15.29 -41.78 24.54
C ARG A 188 16.28 -42.01 23.40
N ARG A 189 16.36 -41.09 22.44
CA ARG A 189 17.29 -41.13 21.29
C ARG A 189 18.67 -40.56 21.60
N GLU A 190 18.94 -40.15 22.85
CA GLU A 190 20.20 -39.53 23.28
C GLU A 190 20.55 -38.26 22.47
N VAL A 191 19.52 -37.50 22.07
CA VAL A 191 19.71 -36.18 21.44
C VAL A 191 20.08 -35.12 22.49
N PHE A 192 19.51 -35.24 23.69
CA PHE A 192 19.95 -34.49 24.87
C PHE A 192 21.14 -35.18 25.54
N THR A 193 22.09 -34.40 26.03
CA THR A 193 23.30 -34.88 26.70
C THR A 193 23.09 -35.10 28.20
N ALA A 194 23.95 -35.91 28.82
CA ALA A 194 23.94 -36.12 30.27
C ALA A 194 24.19 -34.82 31.06
N GLU A 195 24.99 -33.90 30.50
CA GLU A 195 25.28 -32.59 31.10
C GLU A 195 24.04 -31.68 31.09
N GLU A 196 23.32 -31.61 29.96
CA GLU A 196 22.06 -30.84 29.85
C GLU A 196 21.00 -31.36 30.83
N LEU A 197 20.86 -32.68 30.93
CA LEU A 197 19.92 -33.33 31.86
C LEU A 197 20.42 -33.35 33.32
N GLN A 198 21.69 -33.00 33.56
CA GLN A 198 22.37 -33.08 34.86
C GLN A 198 22.22 -34.45 35.53
N VAL A 199 22.48 -35.50 34.76
CA VAL A 199 22.41 -36.92 35.16
C VAL A 199 23.75 -37.61 34.86
N ASP A 200 23.93 -38.85 35.36
CA ASP A 200 25.07 -39.67 34.97
C ASP A 200 24.86 -40.40 33.63
N THR A 201 25.90 -41.03 33.11
CA THR A 201 25.83 -41.77 31.84
C THR A 201 25.00 -43.05 31.93
N GLY A 202 24.73 -43.57 33.13
CA GLY A 202 23.88 -44.74 33.35
C GLY A 202 22.39 -44.44 33.13
N TYR A 203 21.98 -43.18 33.32
CA TYR A 203 20.60 -42.73 33.16
C TYR A 203 19.95 -43.14 31.83
N PHE A 204 20.64 -43.02 30.69
CA PHE A 204 20.04 -43.35 29.39
C PHE A 204 19.73 -44.86 29.25
N VAL A 205 20.49 -45.73 29.90
CA VAL A 205 20.24 -47.17 29.94
C VAL A 205 18.96 -47.46 30.73
N ASP A 206 18.83 -46.84 31.90
CA ASP A 206 17.66 -46.97 32.75
C ASP A 206 16.42 -46.37 32.09
N PHE A 207 16.54 -45.20 31.46
CA PHE A 207 15.46 -44.53 30.75
C PHE A 207 14.94 -45.37 29.58
N LYS A 208 15.83 -45.99 28.79
CA LYS A 208 15.45 -46.91 27.69
C LYS A 208 14.86 -48.22 28.17
N THR A 209 15.26 -48.69 29.35
CA THR A 209 14.70 -49.90 29.96
C THR A 209 13.27 -49.63 30.45
N ASN A 210 13.01 -48.45 31.03
CA ASN A 210 11.67 -48.01 31.40
C ASN A 210 10.81 -47.63 30.17
N ASN A 211 11.43 -47.19 29.07
CA ASN A 211 10.77 -46.78 27.84
C ASN A 211 11.28 -47.57 26.61
N PRO A 212 10.88 -48.85 26.44
CA PRO A 212 11.47 -49.76 25.44
C PRO A 212 11.07 -49.44 23.98
N GLY A 213 10.00 -48.68 23.78
CA GLY A 213 9.49 -48.28 22.47
C GLY A 213 9.39 -46.76 22.32
N PRO A 214 8.90 -46.27 21.17
CA PRO A 214 8.56 -44.86 21.00
C PRO A 214 7.63 -44.38 22.12
N ILE A 215 7.88 -43.18 22.66
CA ILE A 215 7.09 -42.65 23.78
C ILE A 215 5.60 -42.62 23.42
N PRO A 216 4.71 -43.24 24.22
CA PRO A 216 3.27 -43.24 23.98
C PRO A 216 2.65 -41.87 24.29
N THR A 217 1.47 -41.61 23.73
CA THR A 217 0.62 -40.49 24.16
C THR A 217 0.03 -40.77 25.54
N VAL A 218 -0.16 -39.73 26.35
CA VAL A 218 -0.78 -39.86 27.67
C VAL A 218 -2.31 -39.95 27.54
N GLY A 219 -2.86 -39.49 26.41
CA GLY A 219 -4.26 -39.67 26.06
C GLY A 219 -5.18 -38.72 26.80
N LEU A 220 -4.73 -37.47 27.00
CA LEU A 220 -5.55 -36.43 27.61
C LEU A 220 -6.71 -36.11 26.65
N LYS A 221 -7.87 -35.77 27.21
CA LYS A 221 -9.00 -35.28 26.40
C LYS A 221 -8.84 -33.78 26.23
N HIS A 222 -8.57 -33.35 25.01
CA HIS A 222 -8.52 -31.94 24.67
C HIS A 222 -9.93 -31.41 24.40
N ILE A 223 -10.23 -30.22 24.91
CA ILE A 223 -11.48 -29.53 24.62
C ILE A 223 -11.33 -28.85 23.26
N ASN A 224 -12.32 -29.02 22.39
CA ASN A 224 -12.38 -28.24 21.16
C ASN A 224 -12.83 -26.81 21.49
N LEU A 225 -11.85 -25.94 21.79
CA LEU A 225 -12.07 -24.57 22.23
C LEU A 225 -12.86 -23.76 21.19
N LYS A 226 -12.62 -24.01 19.90
CA LYS A 226 -13.35 -23.38 18.80
C LYS A 226 -14.84 -23.73 18.83
N ALA A 227 -15.17 -25.00 19.00
CA ALA A 227 -16.56 -25.45 19.14
C ALA A 227 -17.23 -24.87 20.39
N ALA A 228 -16.51 -24.79 21.51
CA ALA A 228 -17.01 -24.19 22.75
C ALA A 228 -17.29 -22.69 22.59
N SER A 229 -16.37 -21.94 21.97
CA SER A 229 -16.56 -20.53 21.63
C SER A 229 -17.75 -20.32 20.69
N ASP A 230 -17.91 -21.18 19.67
CA ASP A 230 -19.05 -21.12 18.75
C ASP A 230 -20.39 -21.44 19.44
N GLU A 231 -20.40 -22.35 20.42
CA GLU A 231 -21.60 -22.66 21.21
C GLU A 231 -22.03 -21.47 22.06
N ILE A 232 -21.10 -20.84 22.78
CA ILE A 232 -21.37 -19.61 23.55
C ILE A 232 -21.84 -18.50 22.62
N ARG A 233 -21.19 -18.32 21.47
CA ARG A 233 -21.58 -17.33 20.47
C ARG A 233 -23.01 -17.54 19.98
N LYS A 234 -23.42 -18.78 19.69
CA LYS A 234 -24.81 -19.10 19.31
C LYS A 234 -25.81 -18.84 20.43
N ARG A 235 -25.41 -19.03 21.68
CA ARG A 235 -26.25 -18.74 22.86
C ARG A 235 -26.36 -17.24 23.15
N SER A 236 -25.31 -16.48 22.84
CA SER A 236 -25.19 -15.04 23.09
C SER A 236 -25.61 -14.17 21.91
N GLN A 237 -25.80 -14.75 20.71
CA GLN A 237 -26.50 -14.06 19.64
C GLN A 237 -27.90 -13.73 20.16
N PRO A 238 -28.28 -12.44 20.22
CA PRO A 238 -29.70 -12.13 20.33
C PRO A 238 -30.38 -12.84 19.16
N ASP A 239 -31.54 -13.48 19.40
CA ASP A 239 -32.47 -13.91 18.34
C ASP A 239 -32.39 -12.86 17.23
N GLU A 240 -32.09 -13.27 15.98
CA GLU A 240 -31.94 -12.39 14.81
C GLU A 240 -32.62 -11.07 15.10
N VAL A 241 -31.84 -10.06 15.53
CA VAL A 241 -32.44 -8.74 15.69
C VAL A 241 -32.78 -8.41 14.26
N LYS A 242 -34.04 -8.65 13.87
CA LYS A 242 -34.60 -8.12 12.65
C LYS A 242 -34.34 -6.65 12.81
N VAL A 243 -33.31 -6.17 12.12
CA VAL A 243 -33.07 -4.75 12.01
C VAL A 243 -34.32 -4.28 11.30
N VAL A 244 -35.27 -3.77 12.08
CA VAL A 244 -36.48 -3.17 11.55
C VAL A 244 -35.98 -1.85 10.98
N VAL A 245 -35.46 -1.93 9.76
CA VAL A 245 -35.07 -0.76 9.00
C VAL A 245 -36.35 0.00 8.73
N ASP A 246 -36.34 1.26 9.11
CA ASP A 246 -37.48 2.16 8.89
C ASP A 246 -37.88 2.15 7.42
N ALA A 247 -39.19 2.11 7.15
CA ALA A 247 -39.73 2.10 5.79
C ALA A 247 -39.29 3.36 5.03
N ASP A 248 -39.18 4.50 5.74
CA ASP A 248 -38.72 5.76 5.18
C ASP A 248 -37.23 5.70 4.81
N ALA A 249 -36.40 5.03 5.61
CA ALA A 249 -34.98 4.82 5.31
C ALA A 249 -34.78 3.90 4.09
N LEU A 250 -35.60 2.85 3.95
CA LEU A 250 -35.58 1.99 2.76
C LEU A 250 -36.06 2.72 1.50
N ALA A 251 -37.06 3.59 1.62
CA ALA A 251 -37.49 4.44 0.52
C ALA A 251 -36.39 5.42 0.11
N ALA A 252 -35.74 6.09 1.09
CA ALA A 252 -34.62 6.98 0.84
C ALA A 252 -33.44 6.25 0.18
N LEU A 253 -33.13 5.01 0.58
CA LEU A 253 -32.07 4.20 -0.02
C LEU A 253 -32.29 3.93 -1.50
N LYS A 254 -33.54 3.71 -1.91
CA LYS A 254 -33.89 3.45 -3.31
C LYS A 254 -33.47 4.61 -4.20
N ASP A 255 -33.77 5.83 -3.78
CA ASP A 255 -33.50 7.06 -4.53
C ASP A 255 -32.09 7.64 -4.22
N ALA A 256 -31.38 7.08 -3.25
CA ALA A 256 -30.03 7.52 -2.87
C ALA A 256 -29.05 7.43 -4.05
N LYS A 257 -28.15 8.40 -4.15
CA LYS A 257 -27.04 8.35 -5.08
C LYS A 257 -25.81 7.79 -4.37
N PHE A 258 -25.19 6.77 -4.94
CA PHE A 258 -23.97 6.16 -4.40
C PHE A 258 -22.74 6.69 -5.16
N ALA A 259 -21.63 6.88 -4.44
CA ALA A 259 -20.33 7.25 -5.00
C ALA A 259 -19.23 6.44 -4.31
N HIS A 260 -18.31 5.86 -5.08
CA HIS A 260 -17.17 5.17 -4.49
C HIS A 260 -16.14 6.16 -3.95
N LEU A 261 -15.82 6.03 -2.66
CA LEU A 261 -14.87 6.90 -1.94
C LEU A 261 -13.46 6.30 -1.73
N HIS A 262 -13.29 5.00 -2.00
CA HIS A 262 -12.03 4.27 -1.80
C HIS A 262 -11.74 3.41 -3.03
N ASN A 263 -10.89 3.92 -3.93
CA ASN A 263 -10.56 3.30 -5.21
C ASN A 263 -9.08 3.45 -5.54
N HIS A 264 -8.51 2.41 -6.15
CA HIS A 264 -7.14 2.39 -6.63
C HIS A 264 -7.10 2.38 -8.14
N SER A 265 -6.28 3.24 -8.72
CA SER A 265 -5.98 3.24 -10.14
C SER A 265 -4.64 2.55 -10.44
N GLN A 266 -4.27 2.50 -11.72
CA GLN A 266 -2.96 2.05 -12.21
C GLN A 266 -1.76 2.76 -11.56
N PHE A 267 -1.97 3.89 -10.87
CA PHE A 267 -0.95 4.59 -10.09
C PHE A 267 -0.75 4.02 -8.67
N SER A 268 -1.62 3.12 -8.23
CA SER A 268 -1.27 2.09 -7.24
C SER A 268 -0.45 1.00 -7.93
N ILE A 269 0.83 1.32 -8.15
CA ILE A 269 1.74 0.62 -9.07
C ILE A 269 1.78 -0.89 -8.79
N LEU A 270 1.48 -1.67 -9.82
CA LEU A 270 1.41 -3.15 -9.78
C LEU A 270 0.44 -3.71 -8.72
N GLN A 271 -0.56 -2.92 -8.31
CA GLN A 271 -1.60 -3.35 -7.38
C GLN A 271 -3.00 -3.18 -7.94
N SER A 272 -3.23 -2.28 -8.90
CA SER A 272 -4.55 -2.12 -9.52
C SER A 272 -4.45 -2.20 -11.04
N THR A 273 -5.43 -2.86 -11.65
CA THR A 273 -5.60 -2.92 -13.12
C THR A 273 -6.59 -1.86 -13.62
N MET A 274 -7.22 -1.11 -12.72
CA MET A 274 -8.16 -0.05 -13.05
C MET A 274 -7.41 1.20 -13.55
N SER A 275 -7.67 1.66 -14.78
CA SER A 275 -7.14 2.97 -15.21
C SER A 275 -7.98 4.12 -14.67
N TYR A 276 -7.39 5.32 -14.53
CA TYR A 276 -8.16 6.51 -14.15
C TYR A 276 -9.30 6.81 -15.15
N ASP A 277 -9.09 6.53 -16.44
CA ASP A 277 -10.10 6.70 -17.48
C ASP A 277 -11.26 5.70 -17.35
N LYS A 278 -10.96 4.43 -17.05
CA LYS A 278 -11.97 3.40 -16.76
C LYS A 278 -12.73 3.70 -15.47
N LEU A 279 -12.04 4.17 -14.43
CA LEU A 279 -12.65 4.58 -13.17
C LEU A 279 -13.71 5.67 -13.40
N VAL A 280 -13.36 6.72 -14.14
CA VAL A 280 -14.30 7.80 -14.50
C VAL A 280 -15.43 7.25 -15.37
N SER A 281 -15.11 6.45 -16.40
CA SER A 281 -16.13 5.91 -17.31
C SER A 281 -17.12 4.97 -16.61
N ALA A 282 -16.67 4.18 -15.64
CA ALA A 282 -17.53 3.30 -14.84
C ALA A 282 -18.47 4.11 -13.94
N ALA A 283 -17.97 5.16 -13.27
CA ALA A 283 -18.78 6.06 -12.46
C ALA A 283 -19.86 6.79 -13.29
N VAL A 284 -19.49 7.27 -14.48
CA VAL A 284 -20.44 7.91 -15.42
C VAL A 284 -21.50 6.92 -15.89
N LYS A 285 -21.08 5.71 -16.30
CA LYS A 285 -22.00 4.66 -16.77
C LYS A 285 -23.06 4.31 -15.74
N ASP A 286 -22.70 4.36 -14.45
CA ASP A 286 -23.58 4.03 -13.33
C ASP A 286 -24.28 5.28 -12.72
N ASN A 287 -24.21 6.43 -13.39
CA ASN A 287 -24.82 7.70 -12.97
C ASN A 287 -24.43 8.14 -11.53
N MET A 288 -23.19 7.85 -11.11
CA MET A 288 -22.69 8.28 -9.81
C MET A 288 -22.50 9.80 -9.78
N PRO A 289 -22.78 10.48 -8.65
CA PRO A 289 -22.61 11.94 -8.53
C PRO A 289 -21.14 12.34 -8.33
N ALA A 290 -20.32 11.41 -7.86
CA ALA A 290 -18.91 11.61 -7.58
C ALA A 290 -18.13 10.30 -7.69
N VAL A 291 -16.81 10.40 -7.77
CA VAL A 291 -15.90 9.25 -7.63
C VAL A 291 -14.58 9.74 -7.02
N ALA A 292 -14.01 8.95 -6.12
CA ALA A 292 -12.73 9.26 -5.50
C ALA A 292 -11.56 8.50 -6.12
N LEU A 293 -10.40 9.15 -6.17
CA LEU A 293 -9.11 8.50 -6.46
C LEU A 293 -8.27 8.49 -5.18
N THR A 294 -7.93 7.30 -4.66
CA THR A 294 -7.23 7.13 -3.37
C THR A 294 -6.07 6.13 -3.52
N ASP A 295 -5.13 6.43 -4.40
CA ASP A 295 -3.99 5.55 -4.66
C ASP A 295 -3.08 5.35 -3.43
N HIS A 296 -2.34 4.23 -3.42
CA HIS A 296 -1.44 3.84 -2.32
C HIS A 296 -0.27 4.82 -2.17
N GLY A 297 -0.32 5.65 -1.12
CA GLY A 297 0.76 6.52 -0.66
C GLY A 297 1.24 7.59 -1.64
N ASN A 298 0.50 7.83 -2.73
CA ASN A 298 0.91 8.75 -3.80
C ASN A 298 -0.28 9.46 -4.46
N MET A 299 0.02 10.54 -5.18
CA MET A 299 -0.97 11.34 -5.93
C MET A 299 -0.60 11.47 -7.41
N MET A 300 0.09 10.48 -7.97
CA MET A 300 0.63 10.52 -9.34
C MET A 300 -0.46 10.72 -10.41
N GLY A 301 -1.63 10.11 -10.20
CA GLY A 301 -2.76 10.18 -11.12
C GLY A 301 -3.69 11.37 -10.95
N ALA A 302 -3.50 12.22 -9.93
CA ALA A 302 -4.47 13.25 -9.56
C ALA A 302 -4.75 14.25 -10.68
N PHE A 303 -3.70 14.71 -11.39
CA PHE A 303 -3.84 15.67 -12.49
C PHE A 303 -4.66 15.11 -13.66
N GLU A 304 -4.32 13.90 -14.10
CA GLU A 304 -4.98 13.21 -15.22
C GLU A 304 -6.44 12.89 -14.88
N PHE A 305 -6.68 12.39 -13.66
CA PHE A 305 -8.01 12.09 -13.16
C PHE A 305 -8.92 13.32 -13.12
N VAL A 306 -8.48 14.42 -12.49
CA VAL A 306 -9.24 15.67 -12.45
C VAL A 306 -9.47 16.21 -13.85
N SER A 307 -8.44 16.22 -14.70
CA SER A 307 -8.56 16.72 -16.08
C SER A 307 -9.58 15.92 -16.88
N ARG A 308 -9.60 14.59 -16.74
CA ARG A 308 -10.54 13.71 -17.43
C ARG A 308 -12.00 13.97 -17.02
N VAL A 309 -12.25 14.16 -15.73
CA VAL A 309 -13.59 14.49 -15.20
C VAL A 309 -14.04 15.88 -15.66
N ILE A 310 -13.15 16.88 -15.63
CA ILE A 310 -13.47 18.22 -16.12
C ILE A 310 -13.80 18.22 -17.61
N SER A 311 -13.08 17.45 -18.43
CA SER A 311 -13.39 17.30 -19.85
C SER A 311 -14.77 16.66 -20.06
N HIS A 312 -15.09 15.60 -19.31
CA HIS A 312 -16.41 14.98 -19.35
C HIS A 312 -17.52 15.97 -18.97
N ASN A 313 -17.34 16.73 -17.88
CA ASN A 313 -18.33 17.71 -17.43
C ASN A 313 -18.58 18.80 -18.48
N LYS A 314 -17.55 19.25 -19.20
CA LYS A 314 -17.72 20.20 -20.31
C LYS A 314 -18.55 19.63 -21.45
N GLU A 315 -18.32 18.36 -21.81
CA GLU A 315 -19.11 17.67 -22.84
C GLU A 315 -20.57 17.56 -22.41
N VAL A 316 -20.82 17.19 -21.16
CA VAL A 316 -22.16 17.11 -20.57
C VAL A 316 -22.84 18.48 -20.51
N GLU A 317 -22.14 19.52 -20.10
CA GLU A 317 -22.66 20.90 -20.07
C GLU A 317 -23.09 21.36 -21.47
N ALA A 318 -22.28 21.08 -22.49
CA ALA A 318 -22.61 21.40 -23.88
C ALA A 318 -23.83 20.61 -24.37
N GLN A 319 -23.89 19.30 -24.09
CA GLN A 319 -25.02 18.44 -24.44
C GLN A 319 -26.32 18.89 -23.76
N ASN A 320 -26.25 19.23 -22.48
CA ASN A 320 -27.40 19.73 -21.73
C ASN A 320 -27.88 21.09 -22.24
N ALA A 321 -26.96 21.99 -22.61
CA ALA A 321 -27.31 23.26 -23.22
C ALA A 321 -28.01 23.06 -24.57
N GLU A 322 -27.50 22.17 -25.42
CA GLU A 322 -28.11 21.82 -26.72
C GLU A 322 -29.50 21.17 -26.53
N ALA A 323 -29.66 20.26 -25.57
CA ALA A 323 -30.96 19.66 -25.24
C ALA A 323 -31.98 20.73 -24.84
N VAL A 324 -31.59 21.66 -23.96
CA VAL A 324 -32.45 22.78 -23.54
C VAL A 324 -32.81 23.69 -24.72
N GLU A 325 -31.87 23.99 -25.62
CA GLU A 325 -32.14 24.76 -26.84
C GLU A 325 -33.11 24.04 -27.79
N ASN A 326 -33.04 22.72 -27.86
CA ASN A 326 -33.94 21.87 -28.65
C ASN A 326 -35.30 21.60 -27.96
N GLY A 327 -35.52 22.09 -26.73
CA GLY A 327 -36.74 21.86 -25.96
C GLY A 327 -36.83 20.44 -25.34
N GLU A 328 -35.71 19.75 -25.25
CA GLU A 328 -35.56 18.43 -24.61
C GLU A 328 -35.11 18.59 -23.14
N GLU A 329 -35.43 17.61 -22.29
CA GLU A 329 -34.96 17.63 -20.90
C GLU A 329 -33.47 17.26 -20.82
N PRO A 330 -32.64 18.05 -20.11
CA PRO A 330 -31.22 17.73 -19.93
C PRO A 330 -31.09 16.46 -19.08
N THR A 331 -30.47 15.43 -19.65
CA THR A 331 -30.28 14.13 -19.00
C THR A 331 -28.82 13.89 -18.58
N GLY A 332 -27.89 14.70 -19.05
CA GLY A 332 -26.47 14.56 -18.75
C GLY A 332 -26.16 14.91 -17.29
N GLN A 333 -25.45 14.03 -16.60
CA GLN A 333 -25.10 14.20 -15.19
C GLN A 333 -23.62 14.58 -15.05
N LEU A 334 -23.36 15.65 -14.28
CA LEU A 334 -21.99 16.03 -13.92
C LEU A 334 -21.42 15.06 -12.89
N LEU A 335 -20.12 14.81 -13.01
CA LEU A 335 -19.36 13.99 -12.08
C LEU A 335 -18.43 14.87 -11.24
N LYS A 336 -18.47 14.72 -9.91
CA LYS A 336 -17.54 15.40 -9.00
C LYS A 336 -16.27 14.56 -8.79
N PRO A 337 -15.06 15.06 -9.14
CA PRO A 337 -13.82 14.37 -8.82
C PRO A 337 -13.46 14.60 -7.35
N ILE A 338 -13.30 13.52 -6.58
CA ILE A 338 -12.78 13.58 -5.21
C ILE A 338 -11.32 13.12 -5.24
N VAL A 339 -10.38 13.99 -4.90
CA VAL A 339 -8.96 13.65 -4.87
C VAL A 339 -8.58 13.23 -3.46
N GLY A 340 -8.00 12.05 -3.30
CA GLY A 340 -7.53 11.53 -2.03
C GLY A 340 -6.24 10.71 -2.16
N CYS A 341 -5.88 10.03 -1.08
CA CYS A 341 -4.73 9.14 -1.00
C CYS A 341 -4.91 8.17 0.18
N GLU A 342 -4.55 6.90 0.00
CA GLU A 342 -4.47 5.93 1.10
C GLU A 342 -3.04 5.94 1.64
N PHE A 343 -2.82 6.56 2.81
CA PHE A 343 -1.51 6.72 3.42
C PHE A 343 -1.16 5.58 4.37
N PHE A 344 0.13 5.27 4.43
CA PHE A 344 0.71 4.39 5.44
C PHE A 344 1.13 5.20 6.67
N VAL A 345 0.36 5.13 7.76
CA VAL A 345 0.55 5.90 8.99
C VAL A 345 1.25 5.05 10.05
N CYS A 346 2.55 5.26 10.20
CA CYS A 346 3.43 4.56 11.16
C CYS A 346 3.59 5.36 12.46
N GLU A 347 4.24 4.76 13.47
CA GLU A 347 4.51 5.45 14.74
C GLU A 347 5.47 6.63 14.56
N ASN A 348 6.51 6.44 13.75
CA ASN A 348 7.52 7.46 13.45
C ASN A 348 8.09 7.25 12.04
N HIS A 349 7.81 8.18 11.13
CA HIS A 349 8.22 8.05 9.72
C HIS A 349 9.74 8.06 9.53
N LYS A 350 10.49 8.62 10.48
CA LYS A 350 11.96 8.72 10.43
C LYS A 350 12.66 7.48 10.97
N ASP A 351 11.97 6.62 11.73
CA ASP A 351 12.58 5.39 12.25
C ASP A 351 12.70 4.34 11.14
N LYS A 352 13.95 3.93 10.87
CA LYS A 352 14.31 2.87 9.92
C LYS A 352 15.09 1.73 10.60
N SER A 353 15.19 1.76 11.93
CA SER A 353 15.81 0.70 12.73
C SER A 353 14.96 -0.57 12.76
N ARG A 354 13.65 -0.43 12.54
CA ARG A 354 12.66 -1.50 12.59
C ARG A 354 11.63 -1.35 11.48
N LYS A 355 11.08 -2.49 11.05
CA LYS A 355 9.99 -2.53 10.08
C LYS A 355 8.66 -2.20 10.74
N ASP A 356 8.18 -1.00 10.46
CA ASP A 356 6.83 -0.54 10.74
C ASP A 356 6.26 0.02 9.43
N ASN A 357 5.36 -0.73 8.78
CA ASN A 357 4.73 -0.28 7.55
C ASN A 357 3.53 0.65 7.81
N GLY A 358 3.14 0.86 9.07
CA GLY A 358 1.99 1.67 9.44
C GLY A 358 0.63 1.08 9.08
N TYR A 359 -0.41 1.82 9.46
CA TYR A 359 -1.81 1.55 9.14
C TYR A 359 -2.24 2.26 7.86
N GLN A 360 -3.18 1.68 7.11
CA GLN A 360 -3.70 2.27 5.88
C GLN A 360 -4.89 3.20 6.17
N ILE A 361 -4.70 4.50 5.99
CA ILE A 361 -5.70 5.53 6.27
C ILE A 361 -6.04 6.30 4.99
N VAL A 362 -7.33 6.38 4.68
CA VAL A 362 -7.81 7.14 3.51
C VAL A 362 -8.06 8.58 3.90
N LEU A 363 -7.40 9.50 3.20
CA LEU A 363 -7.60 10.94 3.35
C LEU A 363 -8.13 11.54 2.03
N LEU A 364 -9.19 12.34 2.11
CA LEU A 364 -9.86 12.97 0.96
C LEU A 364 -9.76 14.49 1.06
N ALA A 365 -9.43 15.17 -0.03
CA ALA A 365 -9.38 16.62 -0.08
C ALA A 365 -10.78 17.23 -0.26
N LYS A 366 -11.18 18.14 0.63
CA LYS A 366 -12.44 18.91 0.48
C LYS A 366 -12.34 19.94 -0.63
N ASN A 367 -11.17 20.53 -0.83
CA ASN A 367 -10.94 21.62 -1.79
C ASN A 367 -9.47 21.66 -2.23
N LYS A 368 -9.10 22.69 -3.00
CA LYS A 368 -7.73 22.85 -3.53
C LYS A 368 -6.66 23.01 -2.43
N ARG A 369 -7.00 23.57 -1.27
CA ARG A 369 -6.08 23.66 -0.12
C ARG A 369 -5.85 22.28 0.49
N GLY A 370 -6.92 21.50 0.67
CA GLY A 370 -6.82 20.10 1.09
C GLY A 370 -5.96 19.27 0.15
N TYR A 371 -6.10 19.46 -1.16
CA TYR A 371 -5.23 18.81 -2.16
C TYR A 371 -3.74 19.15 -1.94
N HIS A 372 -3.41 20.41 -1.66
CA HIS A 372 -2.03 20.81 -1.38
C HIS A 372 -1.48 20.18 -0.10
N ASN A 373 -2.32 20.03 0.93
CA ASN A 373 -1.97 19.33 2.17
C ASN A 373 -1.66 17.84 1.90
N LEU A 374 -2.53 17.14 1.17
CA LEU A 374 -2.27 15.75 0.78
C LEU A 374 -1.01 15.62 -0.08
N ALA A 375 -0.77 16.55 -1.00
CA ALA A 375 0.43 16.55 -1.84
C ALA A 375 1.72 16.73 -1.01
N LYS A 376 1.67 17.53 0.06
CA LYS A 376 2.78 17.66 1.02
C LYS A 376 2.99 16.38 1.81
N LEU A 377 1.93 15.75 2.33
CA LEU A 377 2.02 14.46 3.00
C LEU A 377 2.64 13.38 2.10
N ALA A 378 2.17 13.25 0.86
CA ALA A 378 2.74 12.32 -0.12
C ALA A 378 4.21 12.63 -0.42
N SER A 379 4.59 13.90 -0.51
CA SER A 379 5.99 14.31 -0.69
C SER A 379 6.87 13.90 0.49
N PHE A 380 6.43 14.13 1.73
CA PHE A 380 7.17 13.71 2.93
C PHE A 380 7.25 12.17 3.05
N ALA A 381 6.20 11.47 2.65
CA ALA A 381 6.16 10.01 2.65
C ALA A 381 7.29 9.40 1.82
N TYR A 382 7.61 9.99 0.66
CA TYR A 382 8.72 9.54 -0.19
C TYR A 382 10.08 10.12 0.19
N THR A 383 10.14 11.40 0.55
CA THR A 383 11.43 12.09 0.78
C THR A 383 12.06 11.80 2.13
N ALA A 384 11.23 11.66 3.19
CA ALA A 384 11.69 11.42 4.55
C ALA A 384 11.24 10.05 5.09
N GLY A 385 9.99 9.66 4.79
CA GLY A 385 9.32 8.51 5.40
C GLY A 385 9.55 7.16 4.74
N PHE A 386 10.18 7.12 3.56
CA PHE A 386 10.24 5.90 2.76
C PHE A 386 11.09 4.82 3.44
N TYR A 387 10.43 3.70 3.75
CA TYR A 387 11.04 2.47 4.25
C TYR A 387 10.10 1.30 3.95
N TYR A 388 10.45 0.51 2.93
CA TYR A 388 9.59 -0.48 2.24
C TYR A 388 8.35 0.12 1.54
N VAL A 389 7.61 1.00 2.22
CA VAL A 389 6.47 1.76 1.71
C VAL A 389 6.67 3.26 2.03
N PRO A 390 6.01 4.18 1.31
CA PRO A 390 6.04 5.61 1.63
C PRO A 390 5.17 5.89 2.87
N ARG A 391 5.80 6.18 4.02
CA ARG A 391 5.11 6.31 5.32
C ARG A 391 5.03 7.76 5.79
N ILE A 392 3.95 8.09 6.48
CA ILE A 392 3.81 9.31 7.29
C ILE A 392 3.56 8.92 8.75
N ASP A 393 3.52 9.89 9.65
CA ASP A 393 3.10 9.70 11.04
C ASP A 393 2.02 10.71 11.45
N LYS A 394 1.49 10.54 12.66
CA LYS A 394 0.44 11.42 13.20
C LYS A 394 0.90 12.88 13.34
N ASP A 395 2.19 13.13 13.59
CA ASP A 395 2.73 14.50 13.68
C ASP A 395 2.62 15.24 12.35
N LEU A 396 2.99 14.60 11.23
CA LEU A 396 2.79 15.17 9.91
C LEU A 396 1.31 15.38 9.59
N ILE A 397 0.43 14.45 9.99
CA ILE A 397 -1.01 14.61 9.78
C ILE A 397 -1.54 15.82 10.53
N LEU A 398 -1.17 16.03 11.80
CA LEU A 398 -1.57 17.20 12.58
C LEU A 398 -1.14 18.51 11.91
N GLN A 399 0.01 18.53 11.24
CA GLN A 399 0.50 19.70 10.50
C GLN A 399 -0.34 20.00 9.24
N TYR A 400 -0.90 18.98 8.59
CA TYR A 400 -1.57 19.08 7.28
C TYR A 400 -3.03 18.59 7.28
N LYS A 401 -3.71 18.58 8.44
CA LYS A 401 -5.09 18.03 8.57
C LYS A 401 -6.21 18.95 8.08
N GLU A 402 -5.94 20.24 7.93
CA GLU A 402 -6.95 21.21 7.50
C GLU A 402 -7.47 20.89 6.09
N ASP A 403 -8.74 21.17 5.83
CA ASP A 403 -9.39 20.95 4.53
C ASP A 403 -9.41 19.47 4.05
N VAL A 404 -9.24 18.51 4.96
CA VAL A 404 -9.18 17.06 4.67
C VAL A 404 -10.24 16.28 5.46
N ILE A 405 -10.81 15.25 4.83
CA ILE A 405 -11.70 14.24 5.43
C ILE A 405 -10.90 12.95 5.65
N ALA A 406 -11.11 12.26 6.76
CA ALA A 406 -10.47 10.99 7.10
C ALA A 406 -11.50 9.85 7.19
N LEU A 407 -11.18 8.72 6.56
CA LEU A 407 -11.92 7.45 6.75
C LEU A 407 -11.09 6.50 7.62
N SER A 408 -11.76 5.65 8.41
CA SER A 408 -11.06 4.70 9.30
C SER A 408 -10.23 3.64 8.56
N GLY A 409 -10.41 3.49 7.26
CA GLY A 409 -9.64 2.58 6.40
C GLY A 409 -10.24 1.18 6.30
N ASN A 410 -9.53 0.33 5.55
CA ASN A 410 -9.82 -1.10 5.38
C ASN A 410 -9.39 -1.93 6.60
N LEU A 411 -9.33 -3.26 6.50
CA LEU A 411 -8.88 -4.14 7.60
C LEU A 411 -7.43 -3.85 8.08
N GLN A 412 -6.64 -3.11 7.29
CA GLN A 412 -5.31 -2.59 7.63
C GLN A 412 -5.34 -1.15 8.15
N GLY A 413 -6.50 -0.49 8.23
CA GLY A 413 -6.67 0.80 8.91
C GLY A 413 -6.49 0.68 10.42
N GLU A 414 -6.18 1.79 11.11
CA GLU A 414 -5.75 1.74 12.51
C GLU A 414 -6.84 1.17 13.42
N VAL A 415 -8.09 1.63 13.28
CA VAL A 415 -9.20 1.16 14.11
C VAL A 415 -9.57 -0.30 13.77
N PRO A 416 -9.85 -0.66 12.50
CA PRO A 416 -10.12 -2.05 12.11
C PRO A 416 -9.01 -3.04 12.51
N ASN A 417 -7.75 -2.68 12.26
CA ASN A 417 -6.64 -3.57 12.55
C ASN A 417 -6.49 -3.83 14.04
N LYS A 418 -6.64 -2.80 14.89
CA LYS A 418 -6.60 -2.95 16.34
C LYS A 418 -7.75 -3.82 16.86
N ILE A 419 -8.96 -3.73 16.30
CA ILE A 419 -10.07 -4.64 16.65
C ILE A 419 -9.66 -6.09 16.41
N LEU A 420 -9.04 -6.37 15.26
CA LEU A 420 -8.67 -7.74 14.86
C LEU A 420 -7.46 -8.30 15.61
N ASN A 421 -6.47 -7.46 15.89
CA ASN A 421 -5.12 -7.90 16.30
C ASN A 421 -4.72 -7.49 17.73
N ILE A 422 -5.43 -6.57 18.37
CA ILE A 422 -5.02 -6.03 19.69
C ILE A 422 -6.17 -6.07 20.72
N GLY A 423 -7.35 -5.56 20.39
CA GLY A 423 -8.51 -5.51 21.29
C GLY A 423 -9.39 -4.26 21.07
N GLU A 424 -10.63 -4.29 21.56
CA GLU A 424 -11.58 -3.18 21.36
C GLU A 424 -11.12 -1.91 22.09
N SER A 425 -10.50 -2.04 23.25
CA SER A 425 -10.04 -0.90 24.05
C SER A 425 -9.02 -0.03 23.30
N GLN A 426 -7.99 -0.63 22.68
CA GLN A 426 -6.98 0.10 21.92
C GLN A 426 -7.53 0.64 20.59
N ALA A 427 -8.50 -0.06 20.00
CA ALA A 427 -9.23 0.45 18.83
C ALA A 427 -10.08 1.67 19.18
N GLU A 428 -10.72 1.66 20.35
CA GLU A 428 -11.51 2.76 20.88
C GLU A 428 -10.64 4.02 21.14
N GLU A 429 -9.46 3.86 21.73
CA GLU A 429 -8.48 4.95 21.88
C GLU A 429 -8.08 5.55 20.53
N ALA A 430 -7.78 4.71 19.53
CA ALA A 430 -7.44 5.17 18.20
C ALA A 430 -8.60 5.96 17.56
N LEU A 431 -9.82 5.43 17.66
CA LEU A 431 -11.02 6.08 17.14
C LEU A 431 -11.24 7.45 17.78
N LEU A 432 -11.10 7.55 19.10
CA LEU A 432 -11.25 8.80 19.83
C LEU A 432 -10.21 9.83 19.39
N TRP A 433 -8.97 9.40 19.15
CA TRP A 433 -7.93 10.28 18.61
C TRP A 433 -8.33 10.83 17.23
N TRP A 434 -8.73 9.97 16.28
CA TRP A 434 -9.15 10.43 14.95
C TRP A 434 -10.36 11.36 15.01
N LYS A 435 -11.36 11.02 15.83
CA LYS A 435 -12.54 11.85 16.06
C LYS A 435 -12.18 13.21 16.66
N GLU A 436 -11.28 13.25 17.64
CA GLU A 436 -10.82 14.51 18.24
C GLU A 436 -10.12 15.40 17.21
N GLN A 437 -9.31 14.80 16.32
CA GLN A 437 -8.52 15.58 15.37
C GLN A 437 -9.30 16.08 14.15
N PHE A 438 -10.28 15.32 13.66
CA PHE A 438 -11.03 15.62 12.43
C PHE A 438 -12.50 15.96 12.69
N GLY A 439 -13.05 15.74 13.88
CA GLY A 439 -14.42 16.07 14.23
C GLY A 439 -15.44 15.42 13.28
N ASP A 440 -16.30 16.25 12.69
CA ASP A 440 -17.32 15.82 11.71
C ASP A 440 -16.74 15.37 10.37
N ASP A 441 -15.44 15.58 10.13
CA ASP A 441 -14.72 15.12 8.94
C ASP A 441 -14.06 13.75 9.14
N PHE A 442 -14.38 13.04 10.24
CA PHE A 442 -14.01 11.63 10.44
C PHE A 442 -15.20 10.70 10.26
N TYR A 443 -15.02 9.67 9.44
CA TYR A 443 -16.05 8.67 9.15
C TYR A 443 -15.52 7.25 9.37
N LEU A 444 -16.37 6.38 9.90
CA LEU A 444 -16.08 4.95 10.01
C LEU A 444 -16.43 4.26 8.70
N GLU A 445 -15.45 3.60 8.12
CA GLU A 445 -15.54 2.95 6.82
C GLU A 445 -15.99 1.48 7.00
N LEU A 446 -17.06 1.10 6.30
CA LEU A 446 -17.60 -0.26 6.32
C LEU A 446 -17.44 -0.91 4.94
N MET A 447 -16.90 -2.13 4.93
CA MET A 447 -16.71 -2.96 3.75
C MET A 447 -17.39 -4.32 3.95
N ARG A 448 -17.94 -4.88 2.87
CA ARG A 448 -18.61 -6.19 2.87
C ARG A 448 -18.27 -6.99 1.62
N HIS A 449 -17.12 -7.63 1.66
CA HIS A 449 -16.63 -8.59 0.67
C HIS A 449 -17.01 -10.03 1.03
N GLY A 450 -17.86 -10.25 2.04
CA GLY A 450 -18.29 -11.57 2.50
C GLY A 450 -17.23 -12.30 3.30
N GLN A 451 -16.51 -11.57 4.15
CA GLN A 451 -15.43 -12.10 4.99
C GLN A 451 -15.79 -12.00 6.47
N GLU A 452 -15.46 -13.04 7.25
CA GLU A 452 -15.80 -13.07 8.68
C GLU A 452 -15.05 -11.99 9.48
N ASP A 453 -13.81 -11.66 9.09
CA ASP A 453 -13.05 -10.58 9.72
C ASP A 453 -13.71 -9.20 9.52
N GLU A 454 -14.26 -8.93 8.35
CA GLU A 454 -15.08 -7.74 8.10
C GLU A 454 -16.36 -7.73 8.92
N ASP A 455 -17.08 -8.85 9.00
CA ASP A 455 -18.30 -8.92 9.81
C ASP A 455 -18.02 -8.61 11.29
N ARG A 456 -16.89 -9.10 11.82
CA ARG A 456 -16.41 -8.79 13.18
C ARG A 456 -16.10 -7.32 13.36
N VAL A 457 -15.27 -6.77 12.47
CA VAL A 457 -14.89 -5.35 12.51
C VAL A 457 -16.12 -4.47 12.39
N ASN A 458 -17.02 -4.75 11.43
CA ASN A 458 -18.22 -3.97 11.20
C ASN A 458 -19.15 -3.95 12.43
N GLN A 459 -19.29 -5.07 13.15
CA GLN A 459 -20.07 -5.11 14.40
C GLN A 459 -19.51 -4.14 15.45
N THR A 460 -18.19 -4.17 15.68
CA THR A 460 -17.53 -3.28 16.64
C THR A 460 -17.52 -1.83 16.15
N LEU A 461 -17.31 -1.57 14.86
CA LEU A 461 -17.40 -0.23 14.27
C LEU A 461 -18.81 0.37 14.42
N LEU A 462 -19.87 -0.44 14.25
CA LEU A 462 -21.25 0.01 14.48
C LEU A 462 -21.53 0.30 15.96
N LYS A 463 -20.99 -0.51 16.87
CA LYS A 463 -21.03 -0.24 18.32
C LYS A 463 -20.35 1.10 18.63
N PHE A 464 -19.16 1.33 18.09
CA PHE A 464 -18.45 2.61 18.25
C PHE A 464 -19.17 3.79 17.60
N SER A 465 -19.73 3.61 16.40
CA SER A 465 -20.53 4.61 15.72
C SER A 465 -21.66 5.10 16.61
N ARG A 466 -22.43 4.18 17.21
CA ARG A 466 -23.55 4.52 18.11
C ARG A 466 -23.07 5.15 19.41
N LYS A 467 -22.02 4.60 20.03
CA LYS A 467 -21.47 5.08 21.31
C LYS A 467 -20.89 6.50 21.18
N TYR A 468 -20.18 6.75 20.09
CA TYR A 468 -19.42 7.99 19.86
C TYR A 468 -20.05 8.92 18.84
N GLN A 469 -21.21 8.59 18.26
CA GLN A 469 -21.89 9.40 17.26
C GLN A 469 -20.97 9.75 16.06
N VAL A 470 -20.13 8.80 15.64
CA VAL A 470 -19.32 8.93 14.41
C VAL A 470 -20.09 8.26 13.27
N LYS A 471 -20.28 8.97 12.16
CA LYS A 471 -21.05 8.46 11.03
C LYS A 471 -20.30 7.32 10.33
N VAL A 472 -21.07 6.37 9.81
CA VAL A 472 -20.55 5.26 8.99
C VAL A 472 -20.74 5.55 7.52
N VAL A 473 -19.81 5.09 6.68
CA VAL A 473 -19.91 5.15 5.21
C VAL A 473 -19.53 3.82 4.59
N ALA A 474 -20.25 3.42 3.54
CA ALA A 474 -19.99 2.20 2.80
C ALA A 474 -18.95 2.43 1.70
N THR A 475 -17.95 1.56 1.61
CA THR A 475 -16.96 1.55 0.51
C THR A 475 -16.69 0.12 0.06
N ASN A 476 -15.91 -0.05 -1.01
CA ASN A 476 -15.60 -1.37 -1.58
C ASN A 476 -14.11 -1.57 -1.95
N ASN A 477 -13.22 -0.64 -1.55
CA ASN A 477 -11.76 -0.74 -1.73
C ASN A 477 -11.35 -1.36 -3.09
N THR A 478 -11.63 -0.64 -4.18
CA THR A 478 -11.66 -1.24 -5.53
C THR A 478 -10.30 -1.26 -6.22
N TYR A 479 -9.97 -2.35 -6.90
CA TYR A 479 -8.68 -2.54 -7.62
C TYR A 479 -8.84 -2.87 -9.12
N TYR A 480 -10.05 -3.20 -9.56
CA TYR A 480 -10.31 -3.62 -10.94
C TYR A 480 -11.75 -3.30 -11.37
N GLU A 481 -11.99 -3.21 -12.68
CA GLU A 481 -13.26 -2.72 -13.24
C GLU A 481 -14.41 -3.71 -13.00
N LYS A 482 -14.20 -4.99 -13.34
CA LYS A 482 -15.24 -6.01 -13.30
C LYS A 482 -14.79 -7.21 -12.48
N LYS A 483 -15.74 -7.92 -11.89
CA LYS A 483 -15.48 -9.17 -11.15
C LYS A 483 -14.62 -10.18 -11.94
N GLY A 484 -14.81 -10.27 -13.26
CA GLY A 484 -14.02 -11.14 -14.15
C GLY A 484 -12.54 -10.78 -14.27
N ASP A 485 -12.14 -9.55 -13.92
CA ASP A 485 -10.75 -9.08 -13.98
C ASP A 485 -9.94 -9.49 -12.74
N ALA A 486 -10.57 -10.12 -11.73
CA ALA A 486 -9.93 -10.53 -10.49
C ALA A 486 -8.73 -11.46 -10.71
N HIS A 487 -8.78 -12.29 -11.75
CA HIS A 487 -7.68 -13.19 -12.08
C HIS A 487 -6.45 -12.45 -12.66
N ALA A 488 -6.68 -11.48 -13.56
CA ALA A 488 -5.61 -10.61 -14.04
C ALA A 488 -4.99 -9.81 -12.89
N HIS A 489 -5.82 -9.31 -11.98
CA HIS A 489 -5.35 -8.62 -10.79
C HIS A 489 -4.50 -9.52 -9.88
N ASP A 490 -4.88 -10.78 -9.62
CA ASP A 490 -4.07 -11.73 -8.84
C ASP A 490 -2.70 -12.01 -9.51
N ILE A 491 -2.65 -12.05 -10.84
CA ILE A 491 -1.40 -12.12 -11.61
C ILE A 491 -0.56 -10.86 -11.40
N LEU A 492 -1.16 -9.67 -11.46
CA LEU A 492 -0.45 -8.39 -11.25
C LEU A 492 0.23 -8.34 -9.87
N LEU A 493 -0.45 -8.80 -8.82
CA LEU A 493 0.13 -8.92 -7.48
C LEU A 493 1.33 -9.90 -7.45
N CYS A 494 1.24 -11.02 -8.16
CA CYS A 494 2.37 -11.94 -8.29
C CYS A 494 3.53 -11.33 -9.10
N VAL A 495 3.25 -10.49 -10.10
CA VAL A 495 4.28 -9.74 -10.82
C VAL A 495 5.03 -8.81 -9.87
N LYS A 496 4.30 -8.06 -9.04
CA LYS A 496 4.85 -7.14 -8.04
C LYS A 496 5.79 -7.84 -7.06
N ASP A 497 5.35 -8.97 -6.50
CA ASP A 497 6.07 -9.66 -5.43
C ASP A 497 7.14 -10.65 -5.95
N GLY A 498 7.20 -10.86 -7.27
CA GLY A 498 8.12 -11.82 -7.88
C GLY A 498 7.72 -13.28 -7.67
N GLU A 499 6.46 -13.53 -7.32
CA GLU A 499 5.91 -14.85 -7.00
C GLU A 499 5.24 -15.52 -8.20
N LYS A 500 5.02 -16.84 -8.10
CA LYS A 500 4.23 -17.62 -9.07
C LYS A 500 2.78 -17.70 -8.62
N LEU A 501 1.84 -17.81 -9.57
CA LEU A 501 0.43 -17.97 -9.23
C LEU A 501 0.16 -19.27 -8.45
N SER A 502 0.95 -20.31 -8.74
CA SER A 502 0.92 -21.62 -8.08
C SER A 502 1.40 -21.59 -6.62
N THR A 503 2.13 -20.56 -6.19
CA THR A 503 2.45 -20.35 -4.78
C THR A 503 1.14 -20.16 -4.00
N PRO A 504 0.91 -20.89 -2.88
CA PRO A 504 -0.33 -20.76 -2.12
C PRO A 504 -0.47 -19.38 -1.48
N LYS A 505 -1.70 -18.85 -1.41
CA LYS A 505 -2.00 -17.60 -0.71
C LYS A 505 -1.85 -17.79 0.80
N GLY A 506 -1.19 -16.85 1.47
CA GLY A 506 -0.99 -16.90 2.92
C GLY A 506 0.00 -15.85 3.42
N ARG A 507 0.47 -16.00 4.65
CA ARG A 507 1.45 -15.10 5.28
C ARG A 507 2.74 -15.84 5.61
N GLY A 508 3.85 -15.15 5.48
CA GLY A 508 5.17 -15.69 5.81
C GLY A 508 5.78 -16.51 4.69
N ARG A 509 6.71 -17.38 5.05
CA ARG A 509 7.59 -18.04 4.08
C ARG A 509 6.87 -19.17 3.33
N GLY A 510 7.02 -19.19 2.00
CA GLY A 510 6.40 -20.21 1.14
C GLY A 510 4.96 -19.88 0.73
N PHE A 511 4.48 -18.69 1.11
CA PHE A 511 3.18 -18.17 0.73
C PHE A 511 3.34 -16.85 -0.03
N ARG A 512 2.38 -16.55 -0.90
CA ARG A 512 2.28 -15.26 -1.61
C ARG A 512 1.12 -14.42 -1.09
N PHE A 513 1.21 -13.12 -1.35
CA PHE A 513 0.07 -12.23 -1.20
C PHE A 513 -0.97 -12.46 -2.30
N GLY A 514 -2.23 -12.18 -1.98
CA GLY A 514 -3.35 -12.24 -2.89
C GLY A 514 -4.64 -11.92 -2.14
N LEU A 515 -5.61 -11.31 -2.82
CA LEU A 515 -6.89 -11.00 -2.19
C LEU A 515 -7.65 -12.29 -1.82
N PRO A 516 -8.41 -12.30 -0.70
CA PRO A 516 -9.09 -13.51 -0.22
C PRO A 516 -10.18 -14.02 -1.17
N ASN A 517 -10.83 -13.12 -1.92
CA ASN A 517 -11.86 -13.46 -2.90
C ASN A 517 -11.89 -12.43 -4.06
N GLN A 518 -12.97 -12.43 -4.86
CA GLN A 518 -13.07 -11.65 -6.11
C GLN A 518 -13.95 -10.39 -5.98
N GLU A 519 -14.30 -9.95 -4.75
CA GLU A 519 -15.31 -8.90 -4.52
C GLU A 519 -14.79 -7.45 -4.60
N TYR A 520 -13.53 -7.24 -4.96
CA TYR A 520 -12.82 -5.94 -4.98
C TYR A 520 -12.92 -5.20 -6.33
N TYR A 521 -14.02 -5.40 -7.06
CA TYR A 521 -14.30 -4.70 -8.31
C TYR A 521 -15.10 -3.42 -8.08
N PHE A 522 -15.23 -2.59 -9.12
CA PHE A 522 -16.08 -1.40 -9.10
C PHE A 522 -17.57 -1.78 -9.21
N LYS A 523 -18.18 -2.11 -8.06
CA LYS A 523 -19.61 -2.44 -7.93
C LYS A 523 -20.50 -1.29 -8.37
N SER A 524 -21.64 -1.60 -8.97
CA SER A 524 -22.70 -0.62 -9.26
C SER A 524 -23.38 -0.11 -7.98
N SER A 525 -24.06 1.03 -8.10
CA SER A 525 -24.90 1.66 -7.08
C SER A 525 -25.95 0.69 -6.57
N ASP A 526 -26.60 -0.08 -7.45
CA ASP A 526 -27.60 -1.07 -7.07
C ASP A 526 -27.00 -2.24 -6.29
N GLU A 527 -25.82 -2.73 -6.68
CA GLU A 527 -25.11 -3.77 -5.93
C GLU A 527 -24.74 -3.28 -4.53
N MET A 528 -24.22 -2.06 -4.40
CA MET A 528 -23.85 -1.47 -3.11
C MET A 528 -25.07 -1.21 -2.21
N LYS A 529 -26.17 -0.69 -2.77
CA LYS A 529 -27.44 -0.53 -2.04
C LYS A 529 -28.00 -1.87 -1.58
N ALA A 530 -27.93 -2.91 -2.40
CA ALA A 530 -28.37 -4.24 -2.03
C ALA A 530 -27.53 -4.81 -0.88
N LEU A 531 -26.22 -4.59 -0.91
CA LEU A 531 -25.26 -5.06 0.10
C LEU A 531 -25.44 -4.40 1.47
N PHE A 532 -25.92 -3.16 1.50
CA PHE A 532 -26.15 -2.36 2.73
C PHE A 532 -27.63 -2.08 2.99
N LYS A 533 -28.53 -2.92 2.47
CA LYS A 533 -29.98 -2.73 2.64
C LYS A 533 -30.44 -2.73 4.11
N ASP A 534 -29.75 -3.49 4.95
CA ASP A 534 -29.93 -3.57 6.40
C ASP A 534 -29.36 -2.37 7.16
N LEU A 535 -28.53 -1.54 6.50
CA LEU A 535 -27.87 -0.37 7.08
C LEU A 535 -27.86 0.82 6.08
N PRO A 536 -29.04 1.38 5.71
CA PRO A 536 -29.13 2.44 4.71
C PRO A 536 -28.26 3.67 4.99
N GLU A 537 -28.03 4.01 6.25
CA GLU A 537 -27.25 5.18 6.66
C GLU A 537 -25.82 5.15 6.11
N ALA A 538 -25.23 3.96 5.91
CA ALA A 538 -23.88 3.84 5.35
C ALA A 538 -23.81 4.31 3.89
N ILE A 539 -24.91 4.19 3.15
CA ILE A 539 -25.02 4.71 1.78
C ILE A 539 -25.43 6.18 1.80
N LEU A 540 -26.41 6.54 2.63
CA LEU A 540 -26.95 7.91 2.69
C LEU A 540 -25.91 8.95 3.14
N ASN A 541 -25.04 8.59 4.09
CA ASN A 541 -23.99 9.49 4.59
C ASN A 541 -22.92 9.84 3.53
N ILE A 542 -22.81 9.08 2.43
CA ILE A 542 -21.86 9.39 1.34
C ILE A 542 -22.17 10.74 0.71
N GLN A 543 -23.46 11.10 0.60
CA GLN A 543 -23.86 12.37 0.01
C GLN A 543 -23.29 13.56 0.79
N GLU A 544 -23.18 13.45 2.11
CA GLU A 544 -22.58 14.50 2.94
C GLU A 544 -21.10 14.74 2.61
N ILE A 545 -20.33 13.66 2.39
CA ILE A 545 -18.93 13.77 1.95
C ILE A 545 -18.88 14.43 0.57
N VAL A 546 -19.75 14.01 -0.35
CA VAL A 546 -19.86 14.60 -1.69
C VAL A 546 -20.17 16.10 -1.61
N ASP A 547 -21.07 16.51 -0.72
CA ASP A 547 -21.49 17.91 -0.55
C ASP A 547 -20.38 18.79 0.05
N LYS A 548 -19.54 18.23 0.91
CA LYS A 548 -18.36 18.92 1.48
C LYS A 548 -17.23 19.16 0.46
N VAL A 549 -17.23 18.46 -0.67
CA VAL A 549 -16.16 18.56 -1.68
C VAL A 549 -16.47 19.58 -2.77
N GLU A 550 -15.51 20.45 -3.05
CA GLU A 550 -15.53 21.44 -4.12
C GLU A 550 -14.83 20.90 -5.39
N ILE A 551 -15.38 21.23 -6.57
CA ILE A 551 -14.72 20.93 -7.84
C ILE A 551 -13.63 21.99 -8.08
N PHE A 552 -12.38 21.55 -8.23
CA PHE A 552 -11.25 22.42 -8.55
C PHE A 552 -10.46 21.90 -9.76
N LYS A 553 -9.72 22.81 -10.41
CA LYS A 553 -8.79 22.49 -11.49
C LYS A 553 -7.35 22.53 -11.00
N LEU A 554 -6.56 21.59 -11.52
CA LEU A 554 -5.13 21.45 -11.23
C LEU A 554 -4.21 22.04 -12.30
N ASN A 555 -4.77 22.40 -13.47
CA ASN A 555 -4.03 23.21 -14.43
C ASN A 555 -3.74 24.60 -13.84
N ARG A 556 -2.60 25.17 -14.21
CA ARG A 556 -2.17 26.52 -13.82
C ARG A 556 -1.62 27.22 -15.05
N ASP A 557 -1.71 28.54 -15.02
CA ASP A 557 -0.95 29.37 -15.95
C ASP A 557 0.56 29.17 -15.71
N VAL A 558 1.34 29.43 -16.75
CA VAL A 558 2.80 29.27 -16.71
C VAL A 558 3.37 30.21 -15.64
N LEU A 559 4.07 29.63 -14.66
CA LEU A 559 4.81 30.37 -13.65
C LEU A 559 6.29 30.31 -14.01
N LEU A 560 6.85 31.45 -14.40
CA LEU A 560 8.28 31.58 -14.63
C LEU A 560 8.99 31.98 -13.32
N PRO A 561 10.16 31.40 -13.01
CA PRO A 561 11.02 31.90 -11.94
C PRO A 561 11.36 33.38 -12.19
N LYS A 562 11.46 34.18 -11.13
CA LYS A 562 11.99 35.53 -11.22
C LYS A 562 13.48 35.43 -11.56
N PHE A 563 13.93 36.17 -12.57
CA PHE A 563 15.36 36.28 -12.89
C PHE A 563 15.96 37.50 -12.21
N ASP A 564 17.11 37.35 -11.55
CA ASP A 564 17.79 38.47 -10.90
C ASP A 564 18.49 39.33 -11.96
N ILE A 565 18.06 40.58 -12.09
CA ILE A 565 18.63 41.57 -13.01
C ILE A 565 19.43 42.65 -12.24
N PRO A 566 20.51 43.20 -12.82
CA PRO A 566 21.30 44.25 -12.17
C PRO A 566 20.46 45.49 -11.84
N GLU A 567 20.83 46.20 -10.76
CA GLU A 567 20.07 47.37 -10.25
C GLU A 567 19.83 48.44 -11.31
N GLU A 568 20.81 48.69 -12.19
CA GLU A 568 20.70 49.68 -13.28
C GLU A 568 19.59 49.39 -14.31
N PHE A 569 19.13 48.15 -14.41
CA PHE A 569 18.05 47.75 -15.31
C PHE A 569 16.69 47.64 -14.61
N GLN A 570 16.66 47.68 -13.27
CA GLN A 570 15.41 47.59 -12.52
C GLN A 570 14.54 48.83 -12.74
N VAL A 571 13.23 48.61 -12.79
CA VAL A 571 12.24 49.68 -12.98
C VAL A 571 11.29 49.65 -11.78
N GLU A 572 11.22 50.74 -11.02
CA GLU A 572 10.40 50.80 -9.80
C GLU A 572 8.93 50.44 -10.04
N ALA A 573 8.37 50.85 -11.19
CA ALA A 573 6.99 50.54 -11.57
C ALA A 573 6.71 49.02 -11.65
N ASP A 574 7.72 48.19 -11.93
CA ASP A 574 7.55 46.73 -11.95
C ASP A 574 7.25 46.14 -10.56
N LEU A 575 7.64 46.84 -9.49
CA LEU A 575 7.31 46.45 -8.11
C LEU A 575 5.82 46.72 -7.78
N GLU A 576 5.19 47.67 -8.47
CA GLU A 576 3.80 48.05 -8.23
C GLU A 576 2.81 47.21 -9.05
N ASP A 577 3.10 46.95 -10.33
CA ASP A 577 2.17 46.28 -11.25
C ASP A 577 2.61 44.88 -11.71
N GLY A 578 3.80 44.40 -11.28
CA GLY A 578 4.34 43.10 -11.69
C GLY A 578 4.80 43.05 -13.15
N GLY A 579 5.03 44.21 -13.78
CA GLY A 579 5.55 44.33 -15.13
C GLY A 579 6.94 43.72 -15.30
N LYS A 580 7.33 43.52 -16.57
CA LYS A 580 8.63 42.94 -16.96
C LYS A 580 9.55 43.93 -17.67
N ARG A 581 9.38 45.24 -17.41
CA ARG A 581 10.10 46.31 -18.12
C ARG A 581 11.59 46.23 -17.86
N GLY A 582 12.00 45.90 -16.63
CA GLY A 582 13.41 45.70 -16.30
C GLY A 582 14.03 44.47 -16.99
N GLU A 583 13.31 43.35 -17.00
CA GLU A 583 13.76 42.14 -17.72
C GLU A 583 13.91 42.40 -19.22
N ASN A 584 12.97 43.14 -19.84
CA ASN A 584 13.04 43.53 -21.25
C ASN A 584 14.28 44.40 -21.53
N LYS A 585 14.55 45.41 -20.69
CA LYS A 585 15.73 46.27 -20.85
C LYS A 585 17.03 45.49 -20.74
N TYR A 586 17.12 44.60 -19.76
CA TYR A 586 18.32 43.78 -19.57
C TYR A 586 18.51 42.78 -20.71
N LEU A 587 17.43 42.15 -21.17
CA LEU A 587 17.44 41.25 -22.33
C LEU A 587 17.92 41.98 -23.59
N ALA A 588 17.41 43.18 -23.86
CA ALA A 588 17.83 44.00 -25.00
C ALA A 588 19.32 44.36 -24.90
N HIS A 589 19.80 44.75 -23.71
CA HIS A 589 21.22 45.03 -23.48
C HIS A 589 22.10 43.82 -23.79
N LEU A 590 21.78 42.65 -23.22
CA LEU A 590 22.53 41.41 -23.49
C LEU A 590 22.48 40.99 -24.96
N CYS A 591 21.34 41.20 -25.62
CA CYS A 591 21.17 40.92 -27.04
C CYS A 591 22.16 41.74 -27.88
N TYR A 592 22.24 43.05 -27.67
CA TYR A 592 23.15 43.92 -28.41
C TYR A 592 24.63 43.66 -28.09
N VAL A 593 24.97 43.41 -26.82
CA VAL A 593 26.33 42.96 -26.44
C VAL A 593 26.70 41.62 -27.11
N GLY A 594 25.72 40.73 -27.28
CA GLY A 594 25.87 39.49 -28.03
C GLY A 594 26.04 39.71 -29.53
N ALA A 595 25.25 40.62 -30.12
CA ALA A 595 25.31 40.97 -31.53
C ALA A 595 26.68 41.53 -31.91
N GLU A 596 27.27 42.40 -31.10
CA GLU A 596 28.63 42.93 -31.28
C GLU A 596 29.73 41.86 -31.30
N LYS A 597 29.49 40.70 -30.65
CA LYS A 597 30.44 39.58 -30.62
C LYS A 597 30.25 38.61 -31.78
N ARG A 598 29.03 38.52 -32.33
CA ARG A 598 28.62 37.51 -33.31
C ARG A 598 28.65 38.03 -34.74
N TYR A 599 28.33 39.30 -34.94
CA TYR A 599 28.32 39.97 -36.23
C TYR A 599 29.55 40.88 -36.36
N GLU A 600 30.20 40.87 -37.52
CA GLU A 600 31.32 41.79 -37.81
C GLU A 600 30.86 43.25 -37.85
N GLU A 601 29.66 43.50 -38.41
CA GLU A 601 28.99 44.80 -38.45
C GLU A 601 27.49 44.60 -38.26
N ILE A 602 26.87 45.43 -37.41
CA ILE A 602 25.41 45.44 -37.21
C ILE A 602 24.77 46.31 -38.29
N THR A 603 24.41 45.69 -39.41
CA THR A 603 23.68 46.35 -40.51
C THR A 603 22.25 46.71 -40.11
N ASP A 604 21.59 47.55 -40.92
CA ASP A 604 20.19 47.94 -40.67
C ASP A 604 19.24 46.73 -40.70
N ASP A 605 19.45 45.76 -41.59
CA ASP A 605 18.67 44.52 -41.65
C ASP A 605 18.80 43.68 -40.35
N ILE A 606 20.01 43.60 -39.79
CA ILE A 606 20.26 42.89 -38.52
C ILE A 606 19.57 43.64 -37.38
N ARG A 607 19.73 44.96 -37.32
CA ARG A 607 19.11 45.80 -36.29
C ARG A 607 17.58 45.69 -36.33
N GLU A 608 16.98 45.79 -37.51
CA GLU A 608 15.54 45.66 -37.71
C GLU A 608 15.03 44.29 -37.24
N ARG A 609 15.75 43.20 -37.57
CA ARG A 609 15.41 41.85 -37.10
C ARG A 609 15.48 41.73 -35.58
N LEU A 610 16.56 42.21 -34.95
CA LEU A 610 16.71 42.14 -33.49
C LEU A 610 15.64 42.95 -32.76
N ASP A 611 15.36 44.18 -33.22
CA ASP A 611 14.35 45.04 -32.61
C ASP A 611 12.93 44.46 -32.77
N PHE A 612 12.61 43.87 -33.93
CA PHE A 612 11.35 43.17 -34.15
C PHE A 612 11.17 41.98 -33.21
N GLU A 613 12.19 41.14 -33.05
CA GLU A 613 12.14 39.99 -32.15
C GLU A 613 12.02 40.42 -30.68
N LEU A 614 12.81 41.40 -30.24
CA LEU A 614 12.75 41.94 -28.88
C LEU A 614 11.38 42.53 -28.56
N ALA A 615 10.79 43.31 -29.48
CA ALA A 615 9.45 43.85 -29.31
C ALA A 615 8.38 42.74 -29.24
N THR A 616 8.57 41.63 -29.96
CA THR A 616 7.67 40.49 -29.90
C THR A 616 7.80 39.72 -28.58
N ILE A 617 9.02 39.54 -28.08
CA ILE A 617 9.28 38.91 -26.77
C ILE A 617 8.68 39.76 -25.64
N GLU A 618 8.81 41.09 -25.72
CA GLU A 618 8.17 42.02 -24.79
C GLU A 618 6.65 41.89 -24.80
N LYS A 619 6.02 41.88 -25.98
CA LYS A 619 4.55 41.73 -26.12
C LYS A 619 4.03 40.40 -25.61
N THR A 620 4.76 39.32 -25.83
CA THR A 620 4.38 37.97 -25.40
C THR A 620 4.66 37.73 -23.90
N GLY A 621 5.48 38.58 -23.28
CA GLY A 621 5.73 38.56 -21.84
C GLY A 621 6.69 37.46 -21.39
N TYR A 622 7.63 37.03 -22.25
CA TYR A 622 8.60 35.97 -21.92
C TYR A 622 10.09 36.40 -21.81
N PRO A 623 10.45 37.66 -21.44
CA PRO A 623 11.86 38.05 -21.37
C PRO A 623 12.65 37.27 -20.31
N GLY A 624 12.09 37.08 -19.11
CA GLY A 624 12.68 36.25 -18.06
C GLY A 624 13.01 34.81 -18.50
N TYR A 625 12.21 34.22 -19.40
CA TYR A 625 12.50 32.88 -19.91
C TYR A 625 13.78 32.85 -20.76
N PHE A 626 13.98 33.84 -21.63
CA PHE A 626 15.23 33.96 -22.39
C PHE A 626 16.43 34.22 -21.49
N LEU A 627 16.28 35.06 -20.46
CA LEU A 627 17.34 35.35 -19.48
C LEU A 627 17.74 34.09 -18.70
N ILE A 628 16.76 33.33 -18.20
CA ILE A 628 16.98 32.05 -17.52
C ILE A 628 17.76 31.09 -18.44
N VAL A 629 17.30 30.93 -19.68
CA VAL A 629 17.91 30.01 -20.65
C VAL A 629 19.33 30.41 -21.03
N GLN A 630 19.55 31.70 -21.32
CA GLN A 630 20.88 32.22 -21.62
C GLN A 630 21.84 32.00 -20.45
N ASP A 631 21.39 32.22 -19.23
CA ASP A 631 22.21 32.15 -18.03
C ASP A 631 22.76 30.75 -17.77
N PHE A 632 21.92 29.71 -17.76
CA PHE A 632 22.44 28.37 -17.49
C PHE A 632 23.23 27.80 -18.68
N ILE A 633 22.99 28.25 -19.92
CA ILE A 633 23.85 27.92 -21.06
C ILE A 633 25.22 28.57 -20.92
N ALA A 634 25.27 29.84 -20.51
CA ALA A 634 26.52 30.53 -20.24
C ALA A 634 27.29 29.85 -19.10
N ALA A 635 26.62 29.59 -17.98
CA ALA A 635 27.20 28.88 -16.84
C ALA A 635 27.69 27.47 -17.22
N ALA A 636 26.95 26.74 -18.06
CA ALA A 636 27.38 25.44 -18.58
C ALA A 636 28.71 25.55 -19.33
N ARG A 637 28.83 26.51 -20.25
CA ARG A 637 30.08 26.73 -21.01
C ARG A 637 31.24 27.13 -20.10
N ASP A 638 31.01 28.01 -19.13
CA ASP A 638 32.03 28.44 -18.16
C ASP A 638 32.52 27.28 -17.28
N MET A 639 31.63 26.33 -16.97
CA MET A 639 31.96 25.09 -16.27
C MET A 639 32.64 24.04 -17.19
N GLY A 640 32.83 24.33 -18.47
CA GLY A 640 33.36 23.38 -19.45
C GLY A 640 32.40 22.24 -19.81
N VAL A 641 31.09 22.47 -19.70
CA VAL A 641 30.03 21.58 -20.20
C VAL A 641 29.76 21.93 -21.66
N SER A 642 29.75 20.91 -22.53
CA SER A 642 29.43 21.08 -23.93
C SER A 642 27.92 21.27 -24.10
N VAL A 643 27.54 22.36 -24.77
CA VAL A 643 26.15 22.69 -25.09
C VAL A 643 25.93 22.49 -26.59
N GLY A 644 24.84 21.82 -26.97
CA GLY A 644 24.48 21.64 -28.38
C GLY A 644 24.27 22.96 -29.12
N PRO A 645 24.23 22.94 -30.47
CA PRO A 645 24.08 24.15 -31.29
C PRO A 645 22.70 24.83 -31.19
N GLY A 646 21.76 24.25 -30.44
CA GLY A 646 20.35 24.60 -30.41
C GLY A 646 19.55 23.77 -31.42
N ARG A 647 18.37 23.28 -31.02
CA ARG A 647 17.44 22.54 -31.88
C ARG A 647 16.02 23.10 -31.79
N GLY A 648 15.13 22.59 -32.64
CA GLY A 648 13.74 23.04 -32.67
C GLY A 648 13.59 24.40 -33.32
N SER A 649 12.48 25.09 -33.02
CA SER A 649 12.16 26.39 -33.62
C SER A 649 13.02 27.52 -33.09
N ALA A 650 13.63 27.39 -31.90
CA ALA A 650 14.49 28.40 -31.29
C ALA A 650 15.68 28.83 -32.18
N ALA A 651 16.14 27.96 -33.09
CA ALA A 651 17.18 28.28 -34.08
C ALA A 651 16.80 29.41 -35.05
N GLY A 652 15.50 29.73 -35.19
CA GLY A 652 15.02 30.84 -36.01
C GLY A 652 15.08 32.22 -35.35
N SER A 653 15.53 32.33 -34.09
CA SER A 653 15.62 33.61 -33.36
C SER A 653 17.02 34.20 -33.40
N ALA A 654 17.14 35.41 -33.93
CA ALA A 654 18.38 36.19 -33.92
C ALA A 654 18.74 36.64 -32.50
N VAL A 655 17.72 36.91 -31.64
CA VAL A 655 17.93 37.16 -30.21
C VAL A 655 18.54 35.95 -29.53
N ALA A 656 18.04 34.74 -29.77
CA ALA A 656 18.60 33.51 -29.21
C ALA A 656 20.05 33.26 -29.68
N TYR A 657 20.37 33.57 -30.93
CA TYR A 657 21.73 33.49 -31.47
C TYR A 657 22.69 34.48 -30.78
N CYS A 658 22.26 35.74 -30.61
CA CYS A 658 23.06 36.79 -29.97
C CYS A 658 23.33 36.48 -28.49
N LEU A 659 22.32 35.99 -27.77
CA LEU A 659 22.44 35.53 -26.38
C LEU A 659 23.28 34.25 -26.24
N GLY A 660 23.63 33.62 -27.36
CA GLY A 660 24.36 32.35 -27.41
C GLY A 660 23.54 31.15 -26.95
N ILE A 661 22.22 31.26 -26.93
CA ILE A 661 21.31 30.12 -26.73
C ILE A 661 21.45 29.15 -27.90
N THR A 662 21.51 29.68 -29.12
CA THR A 662 21.79 28.93 -30.34
C THR A 662 23.14 29.34 -30.93
N ASN A 663 23.68 28.50 -31.81
CA ASN A 663 24.94 28.76 -32.52
C ASN A 663 24.77 28.83 -34.05
N ILE A 664 23.53 28.93 -34.52
CA ILE A 664 23.19 29.05 -35.95
C ILE A 664 22.67 30.46 -36.20
N ASP A 665 23.24 31.16 -37.18
CA ASP A 665 22.81 32.49 -37.58
C ASP A 665 21.53 32.42 -38.43
N PRO A 666 20.37 32.85 -37.91
CA PRO A 666 19.09 32.71 -38.61
C PRO A 666 18.97 33.64 -39.81
N ILE A 667 19.68 34.78 -39.82
CA ILE A 667 19.61 35.75 -40.92
C ILE A 667 20.35 35.18 -42.14
N LYS A 668 21.53 34.60 -41.92
CA LYS A 668 22.32 33.95 -42.98
C LYS A 668 21.61 32.76 -43.65
N TYR A 669 20.85 31.99 -42.88
CA TYR A 669 20.18 30.78 -43.35
C TYR A 669 18.67 30.96 -43.60
N ASP A 670 18.18 32.20 -43.60
CA ASP A 670 16.77 32.55 -43.85
C ASP A 670 15.78 31.76 -42.97
N LEU A 671 16.10 31.66 -41.67
CA LEU A 671 15.27 30.99 -40.68
C LEU A 671 14.24 31.97 -40.12
N LEU A 672 12.98 31.52 -40.07
CA LEU A 672 11.82 32.34 -39.68
C LEU A 672 11.64 32.38 -38.16
N PHE A 673 11.55 33.59 -37.60
CA PHE A 673 11.31 33.80 -36.16
C PHE A 673 9.87 33.46 -35.76
N GLU A 674 8.89 33.73 -36.63
CA GLU A 674 7.47 33.55 -36.37
C GLU A 674 7.09 32.07 -36.19
N ARG A 675 7.94 31.16 -36.70
CA ARG A 675 7.82 29.72 -36.46
C ARG A 675 8.16 29.36 -35.01
N PHE A 676 8.99 30.16 -34.35
CA PHE A 676 9.34 30.03 -32.95
C PHE A 676 8.35 30.76 -32.05
N LEU A 677 8.14 32.05 -32.31
CA LEU A 677 7.27 32.89 -31.51
C LEU A 677 6.40 33.73 -32.42
N ASN A 678 5.11 33.41 -32.47
CA ASN A 678 4.17 34.10 -33.32
C ASN A 678 3.49 35.25 -32.53
N PRO A 679 3.57 36.51 -33.01
CA PRO A 679 2.94 37.65 -32.33
C PRO A 679 1.40 37.54 -32.26
N ASP A 680 0.76 36.87 -33.23
CA ASP A 680 -0.70 36.70 -33.28
C ASP A 680 -1.19 35.53 -32.42
N ARG A 681 -0.27 34.69 -31.91
CA ARG A 681 -0.57 33.55 -31.05
C ARG A 681 0.40 33.49 -29.88
N VAL A 682 -0.01 34.07 -28.76
CA VAL A 682 0.74 34.00 -27.50
C VAL A 682 0.74 32.55 -27.00
N SER A 683 1.81 31.82 -27.29
CA SER A 683 2.11 30.50 -26.72
C SER A 683 3.47 30.54 -26.03
N MET A 684 3.65 29.70 -25.01
CA MET A 684 4.93 29.56 -24.34
C MET A 684 5.98 29.05 -25.35
N PRO A 685 7.12 29.75 -25.54
CA PRO A 685 8.19 29.26 -26.38
C PRO A 685 8.86 28.04 -25.73
N ASP A 686 9.19 27.04 -26.54
CA ASP A 686 9.90 25.84 -26.10
C ASP A 686 11.34 25.89 -26.61
N ILE A 687 12.30 26.12 -25.71
CA ILE A 687 13.73 26.12 -26.01
C ILE A 687 14.34 24.82 -25.50
N ASP A 688 14.49 23.88 -26.43
CA ASP A 688 15.15 22.60 -26.23
C ASP A 688 16.67 22.76 -26.15
N ILE A 689 17.28 22.27 -25.07
CA ILE A 689 18.72 22.44 -24.81
C ILE A 689 19.38 21.11 -24.57
N ASP A 690 20.52 20.94 -25.23
CA ASP A 690 21.34 19.74 -25.18
C ASP A 690 22.60 19.99 -24.37
N PHE A 691 22.83 19.11 -23.39
CA PHE A 691 24.08 19.04 -22.62
C PHE A 691 24.73 17.69 -22.85
N ASP A 692 26.06 17.62 -22.76
CA ASP A 692 26.73 16.34 -22.64
C ASP A 692 26.33 15.60 -21.34
N ASP A 693 26.33 14.27 -21.40
CA ASP A 693 25.79 13.43 -20.32
C ASP A 693 26.58 13.56 -19.01
N GLU A 694 27.92 13.69 -19.10
CA GLU A 694 28.80 13.86 -17.93
C GLU A 694 28.60 15.24 -17.25
N GLY A 695 28.38 16.28 -18.04
CA GLY A 695 28.24 17.66 -17.60
C GLY A 695 26.85 18.03 -17.07
N ARG A 696 25.80 17.29 -17.46
CA ARG A 696 24.40 17.56 -17.08
C ARG A 696 24.20 17.71 -15.56
N GLY A 697 24.84 16.86 -14.75
CA GLY A 697 24.72 16.91 -13.29
C GLY A 697 25.23 18.22 -12.69
N ARG A 698 26.29 18.81 -13.26
CA ARG A 698 26.85 20.10 -12.81
C ARG A 698 25.90 21.26 -13.12
N VAL A 699 25.30 21.25 -14.31
CA VAL A 699 24.28 22.23 -14.70
C VAL A 699 23.06 22.14 -13.79
N MET A 700 22.60 20.92 -13.46
CA MET A 700 21.51 20.74 -12.50
C MET A 700 21.85 21.31 -11.12
N GLN A 701 23.05 21.07 -10.61
CA GLN A 701 23.47 21.63 -9.32
C GLN A 701 23.55 23.16 -9.35
N TYR A 702 23.99 23.75 -10.46
CA TYR A 702 23.96 25.20 -10.66
C TYR A 702 22.53 25.75 -10.56
N VAL A 703 21.57 25.14 -11.28
CA VAL A 703 20.16 25.53 -11.24
C VAL A 703 19.58 25.39 -9.83
N ILE A 704 19.90 24.31 -9.11
CA ILE A 704 19.50 24.10 -7.70
C ILE A 704 20.05 25.20 -6.79
N ASN A 705 21.33 25.57 -6.95
CA ASN A 705 21.95 26.61 -6.12
C ASN A 705 21.38 27.99 -6.41
N LYS A 706 21.05 28.28 -7.68
CA LYS A 706 20.54 29.57 -8.13
C LYS A 706 19.07 29.81 -7.76
N TYR A 707 18.20 28.83 -8.03
CA TYR A 707 16.75 28.98 -7.83
C TYR A 707 16.23 28.34 -6.53
N GLY A 708 17.09 27.60 -5.82
CA GLY A 708 16.79 26.96 -4.55
C GLY A 708 16.27 25.53 -4.69
N ALA A 709 16.73 24.65 -3.80
CA ALA A 709 16.40 23.22 -3.83
C ALA A 709 14.89 22.91 -3.67
N SER A 710 14.10 23.83 -3.10
CA SER A 710 12.65 23.67 -2.96
C SER A 710 11.85 24.06 -4.21
N GLN A 711 12.48 24.70 -5.19
CA GLN A 711 11.87 25.17 -6.43
C GLN A 711 12.31 24.35 -7.67
N VAL A 712 13.27 23.43 -7.50
CA VAL A 712 13.84 22.63 -8.58
C VAL A 712 13.56 21.16 -8.34
N ALA A 713 12.96 20.49 -9.32
CA ALA A 713 12.70 19.05 -9.29
C ALA A 713 12.89 18.45 -10.68
N GLN A 714 13.19 17.15 -10.73
CA GLN A 714 13.17 16.39 -11.97
C GLN A 714 11.74 15.95 -12.31
N ILE A 715 11.47 15.77 -13.60
CA ILE A 715 10.18 15.27 -14.09
C ILE A 715 10.23 13.74 -14.10
N ILE A 716 9.23 13.12 -13.48
CA ILE A 716 9.08 11.66 -13.45
C ILE A 716 8.66 11.10 -14.82
N THR A 717 9.14 9.91 -15.15
CA THR A 717 8.65 9.12 -16.28
C THR A 717 8.13 7.79 -15.77
N TYR A 718 6.89 7.44 -16.11
CA TYR A 718 6.28 6.18 -15.71
C TYR A 718 6.60 5.08 -16.73
N GLY A 719 7.29 4.02 -16.27
CA GLY A 719 7.44 2.79 -17.04
C GLY A 719 6.11 2.09 -17.17
N THR A 720 5.68 1.78 -18.40
CA THR A 720 4.44 1.03 -18.65
C THR A 720 4.76 -0.39 -19.12
N MET A 721 3.90 -1.35 -18.79
CA MET A 721 4.00 -2.71 -19.32
C MET A 721 3.64 -2.67 -20.81
N ALA A 722 4.65 -2.54 -21.67
CA ALA A 722 4.49 -2.64 -23.11
C ALA A 722 4.02 -4.05 -23.51
N ALA A 723 3.48 -4.19 -24.73
CA ALA A 723 2.84 -5.43 -25.19
C ALA A 723 3.73 -6.69 -25.04
N LYS A 724 5.04 -6.57 -25.29
CA LYS A 724 5.98 -7.71 -25.13
C LYS A 724 6.30 -8.02 -23.67
N SER A 725 6.45 -7.00 -22.82
CA SER A 725 6.71 -7.20 -21.39
C SER A 725 5.47 -7.77 -20.69
N SER A 726 4.26 -7.31 -21.03
CA SER A 726 3.04 -7.83 -20.40
C SER A 726 2.87 -9.34 -20.63
N ILE A 727 3.15 -9.83 -21.85
CA ILE A 727 3.18 -11.27 -22.12
C ILE A 727 4.26 -11.98 -21.31
N LYS A 728 5.49 -11.46 -21.28
CA LYS A 728 6.61 -12.12 -20.58
C LYS A 728 6.39 -12.20 -19.07
N ASP A 729 5.89 -11.12 -18.46
CA ASP A 729 5.62 -11.07 -17.04
C ASP A 729 4.45 -11.98 -16.66
N THR A 730 3.39 -11.98 -17.47
CA THR A 730 2.24 -12.89 -17.28
C THR A 730 2.68 -14.36 -17.45
N ALA A 731 3.47 -14.66 -18.49
CA ALA A 731 4.00 -16.00 -18.74
C ALA A 731 4.83 -16.52 -17.57
N ARG A 732 5.70 -15.67 -16.99
CA ARG A 732 6.51 -16.00 -15.82
C ARG A 732 5.65 -16.38 -14.62
N VAL A 733 4.60 -15.60 -14.35
CA VAL A 733 3.69 -15.84 -13.21
C VAL A 733 2.85 -17.09 -13.38
N LEU A 734 2.40 -17.36 -14.61
CA LEU A 734 1.63 -18.57 -14.98
C LEU A 734 2.50 -19.82 -15.16
N ASP A 735 3.82 -19.70 -14.99
CA ASP A 735 4.79 -20.79 -15.17
C ASP A 735 4.81 -21.37 -16.60
N LEU A 736 4.52 -20.53 -17.60
CA LEU A 736 4.67 -20.88 -19.01
C LEU A 736 6.17 -21.04 -19.35
N PRO A 737 6.59 -22.12 -20.03
CA PRO A 737 7.99 -22.31 -20.40
C PRO A 737 8.56 -21.12 -21.17
N LEU A 738 9.81 -20.76 -20.86
CA LEU A 738 10.48 -19.59 -21.44
C LEU A 738 10.56 -19.65 -22.98
N GLY A 739 10.62 -20.86 -23.56
CA GLY A 739 10.58 -21.06 -25.01
C GLY A 739 9.28 -20.52 -25.61
N ASP A 740 8.15 -21.02 -25.11
CA ASP A 740 6.81 -20.67 -25.58
C ASP A 740 6.51 -19.18 -25.33
N ALA A 741 6.88 -18.66 -24.16
CA ALA A 741 6.75 -17.24 -23.85
C ALA A 741 7.50 -16.34 -24.85
N ASN A 742 8.71 -16.75 -25.25
CA ASN A 742 9.49 -16.01 -26.24
C ASN A 742 8.94 -16.16 -27.66
N GLU A 743 8.34 -17.30 -28.01
CA GLU A 743 7.65 -17.45 -29.29
C GLU A 743 6.45 -16.51 -29.39
N ILE A 744 5.60 -16.46 -28.36
CA ILE A 744 4.44 -15.55 -28.31
C ILE A 744 4.90 -14.09 -28.38
N ALA A 745 5.93 -13.71 -27.61
CA ALA A 745 6.44 -12.34 -27.59
C ALA A 745 7.04 -11.89 -28.95
N LYS A 746 7.53 -12.82 -29.77
CA LYS A 746 8.02 -12.53 -31.14
C LYS A 746 6.90 -12.23 -32.12
N LEU A 747 5.69 -12.75 -31.90
CA LEU A 747 4.52 -12.50 -32.74
C LEU A 747 3.98 -11.07 -32.59
N ILE A 748 4.39 -10.33 -31.55
CA ILE A 748 3.90 -8.99 -31.25
C ILE A 748 4.65 -7.94 -32.09
N PRO A 749 3.96 -7.21 -33.00
CA PRO A 749 4.53 -6.07 -33.71
C PRO A 749 4.69 -4.86 -32.78
N ASN A 750 5.24 -3.75 -33.28
CA ASN A 750 5.42 -2.53 -32.50
C ASN A 750 4.09 -1.74 -32.35
N LEU A 751 3.08 -2.38 -31.77
CA LEU A 751 1.76 -1.83 -31.48
C LEU A 751 1.32 -2.16 -30.05
N LYS A 752 0.42 -1.34 -29.49
CA LYS A 752 -0.24 -1.66 -28.20
C LYS A 752 -1.05 -2.94 -28.33
N LEU A 753 -0.97 -3.81 -27.31
CA LEU A 753 -1.62 -5.12 -27.34
C LEU A 753 -3.13 -5.01 -27.53
N SER A 754 -3.79 -4.09 -26.82
CA SER A 754 -5.23 -3.84 -26.99
C SER A 754 -5.63 -3.52 -28.43
N LYS A 755 -4.86 -2.68 -29.13
CA LYS A 755 -5.11 -2.30 -30.52
C LYS A 755 -5.02 -3.47 -31.49
N ILE A 756 -4.17 -4.47 -31.20
CA ILE A 756 -4.05 -5.68 -32.03
C ILE A 756 -5.37 -6.48 -32.06
N PHE A 757 -6.11 -6.46 -30.95
CA PHE A 757 -7.36 -7.22 -30.80
C PHE A 757 -8.63 -6.39 -31.07
N THR A 758 -8.57 -5.06 -31.04
CA THR A 758 -9.74 -4.20 -31.31
C THR A 758 -9.81 -3.71 -32.75
N LEU A 759 -8.69 -3.64 -33.47
CA LEU A 759 -8.68 -3.21 -34.87
C LEU A 759 -9.22 -4.31 -35.78
N ASP A 760 -10.01 -3.90 -36.76
CA ASP A 760 -10.46 -4.75 -37.87
C ASP A 760 -9.34 -4.98 -38.88
N ASP A 761 -9.56 -5.89 -39.82
CA ASP A 761 -8.54 -6.28 -40.81
C ASP A 761 -8.12 -5.10 -41.70
N ALA A 762 -9.01 -4.13 -41.94
CA ALA A 762 -8.70 -2.91 -42.67
C ALA A 762 -7.74 -2.01 -41.88
N GLY A 763 -8.02 -1.74 -40.60
CA GLY A 763 -7.17 -0.94 -39.73
C GLY A 763 -5.82 -1.59 -39.39
N LEU A 764 -5.72 -2.93 -39.44
CA LEU A 764 -4.46 -3.64 -39.31
C LEU A 764 -3.61 -3.54 -40.59
N LYS A 765 -4.22 -3.65 -41.77
CA LYS A 765 -3.53 -3.52 -43.07
C LYS A 765 -2.95 -2.12 -43.32
N GLU A 766 -3.56 -1.09 -42.74
CA GLU A 766 -3.04 0.28 -42.82
C GLU A 766 -1.77 0.48 -41.98
N LYS A 767 -1.59 -0.30 -40.90
CA LYS A 767 -0.56 -0.05 -39.87
C LYS A 767 0.55 -1.09 -39.81
N LEU A 768 0.37 -2.24 -40.45
CA LEU A 768 1.28 -3.38 -40.39
C LEU A 768 1.63 -3.90 -41.78
N ARG A 769 2.84 -4.45 -41.90
CA ARG A 769 3.26 -5.19 -43.10
C ARG A 769 2.59 -6.56 -43.16
N THR A 770 2.49 -7.16 -44.35
CA THR A 770 1.84 -8.47 -44.56
C THR A 770 2.35 -9.56 -43.61
N GLU A 771 3.67 -9.64 -43.41
CA GLU A 771 4.30 -10.61 -42.48
C GLU A 771 3.89 -10.38 -41.01
N GLU A 772 3.72 -9.12 -40.61
CA GLU A 772 3.26 -8.75 -39.26
C GLU A 772 1.77 -9.07 -39.07
N ILE A 773 0.97 -9.01 -40.13
CA ILE A 773 -0.44 -9.40 -40.12
C ILE A 773 -0.60 -10.92 -39.92
N GLU A 774 0.23 -11.73 -40.60
CA GLU A 774 0.24 -13.18 -40.39
C GLU A 774 0.61 -13.55 -38.94
N ALA A 775 1.62 -12.87 -38.37
CA ALA A 775 2.00 -13.04 -36.98
C ALA A 775 0.87 -12.64 -36.00
N VAL A 776 0.17 -11.54 -36.28
CA VAL A 776 -1.00 -11.10 -35.50
C VAL A 776 -2.15 -12.09 -35.60
N ASN A 777 -2.44 -12.65 -36.77
CA ASN A 777 -3.49 -13.65 -36.94
C ASN A 777 -3.17 -14.94 -36.19
N ARG A 778 -1.89 -15.36 -36.20
CA ARG A 778 -1.42 -16.47 -35.37
C ARG A 778 -1.59 -16.17 -33.88
N LEU A 779 -1.24 -14.96 -33.44
CA LEU A 779 -1.42 -14.53 -32.05
C LEU A 779 -2.91 -14.56 -31.63
N LYS A 780 -3.82 -14.07 -32.48
CA LYS A 780 -5.27 -14.13 -32.26
C LYS A 780 -5.75 -15.59 -32.14
N SER A 781 -5.30 -16.45 -33.05
CA SER A 781 -5.63 -17.88 -33.00
C SER A 781 -5.15 -18.58 -31.73
N ILE A 782 -3.97 -18.22 -31.19
CA ILE A 782 -3.49 -18.76 -29.91
C ILE A 782 -4.38 -18.24 -28.77
N ALA A 783 -4.74 -16.95 -28.78
CA ALA A 783 -5.57 -16.34 -27.74
C ALA A 783 -6.97 -16.96 -27.64
N ASP A 784 -7.55 -17.35 -28.78
CA ASP A 784 -8.86 -18.01 -28.89
C ASP A 784 -8.81 -19.52 -28.55
N GLY A 785 -7.60 -20.08 -28.41
CA GLY A 785 -7.38 -21.46 -28.03
C GLY A 785 -7.57 -21.73 -26.52
N ALA A 786 -7.18 -22.95 -26.14
CA ALA A 786 -7.11 -23.41 -24.75
C ALA A 786 -5.65 -23.65 -24.34
N GLY A 787 -5.37 -23.62 -23.04
CA GLY A 787 -4.02 -23.81 -22.50
C GLY A 787 -3.39 -22.53 -21.92
N LEU A 788 -2.18 -22.68 -21.38
CA LEU A 788 -1.46 -21.62 -20.68
C LEU A 788 -1.03 -20.49 -21.62
N GLU A 789 -0.75 -20.78 -22.88
CA GLU A 789 -0.41 -19.79 -23.91
C GLU A 789 -1.60 -18.86 -24.19
N ALA A 790 -2.78 -19.44 -24.36
CA ALA A 790 -4.01 -18.71 -24.60
C ALA A 790 -4.40 -17.86 -23.39
N GLU A 791 -4.29 -18.45 -22.18
CA GLU A 791 -4.53 -17.75 -20.92
C GLU A 791 -3.55 -16.60 -20.72
N THR A 792 -2.26 -16.83 -20.97
CA THR A 792 -1.22 -15.78 -20.91
C THR A 792 -1.58 -14.58 -21.77
N ILE A 793 -2.01 -14.81 -23.02
CA ILE A 793 -2.39 -13.71 -23.91
C ILE A 793 -3.65 -13.00 -23.42
N ARG A 794 -4.67 -13.74 -22.94
CA ARG A 794 -5.91 -13.14 -22.43
C ARG A 794 -5.66 -12.27 -21.20
N GLN A 795 -4.85 -12.72 -20.25
CA GLN A 795 -4.56 -11.97 -19.04
C GLN A 795 -3.64 -10.77 -19.31
N ALA A 796 -2.62 -10.95 -20.16
CA ALA A 796 -1.72 -9.88 -20.56
C ALA A 796 -2.40 -8.75 -21.37
N ARG A 797 -3.64 -8.95 -21.85
CA ARG A 797 -4.47 -7.90 -22.48
C ARG A 797 -5.21 -7.04 -21.47
N VAL A 798 -5.51 -7.60 -20.29
CA VAL A 798 -6.19 -6.89 -19.20
C VAL A 798 -5.17 -6.05 -18.43
N LEU A 799 -3.96 -6.60 -18.23
CA LEU A 799 -2.77 -5.90 -17.74
C LEU A 799 -2.23 -4.92 -18.79
#